data_AF-A0A954YA05-F1
#
_entry.id   AF-A0A954YA05-F1
#
_cell.length_a   1.000
_cell.length_b   1.000
_cell.length_c   1.000
_cell.angle_alpha   90.00
_cell.angle_beta   90.00
_cell.angle_gamma   90.00
#
_symmetry.space_group_name_H-M   'P 1'
#
loop_
_entity.id
_entity.type
_entity.pdbx_description
1 polymer ?
#
loop_
_entity_poly.entity_id
_entity_poly.type
_entity_poly.pdbx_seq_one_letter_code
_entity_poly.pdbx_strand_id
1 'polypeptide(L)'
;MMRIDNAHRVSWFSLLLIASLASAAGAANESLQPKRPATLFLIGDSTVKNGSGQGDRGQWGWGQVLQQLFDHDRLRVENRALGGRSSRTYLTEGLWQKTLERIQPGDFVLMQFGHNDGGQMFESDRPRASLKGNGDETREGVVAATGKHEVVYSYGWYLRRYVAESKAKGATPIVLSLVPRDIWKDGRIVRAEEDYGNWAREAAQQAGAAFVDLNQIVADRYERDGQPKVHEEYFTPADHTHTSRIGAEVNANCVAQGMRSLDNCDLAQFLLPPRDTAVRIDFGPAPAEEGFTAVANGAEYSAGKGYGFEASGELYFASCEDFDCVASANPYSFSILTPEGNHRVRITLGNAAIESRTEIEGELRRRLADGVLVAAGQTKTIELLVNTRTPVLLNDRMVRLKERELTSEANAWDSRLTLRFAGENPSVAKLEVLPAPEAPTLFLLGDSTVADQPSAPWASWGQKLPRYFDSEVAVANHAESGETIAAAWSRGRCDKVLECLRPGDWLMVQFGHNDMKSKAADALERYRIDLRRLILETKERGATPVLVTSMERKSGVEQDTLGEYPQTMRDLAVQEDVVLIDLHARSRQLYRRLGGRLGSLFQDGTHHNDAGADMLAACVVDGIREKLPDLAAHLTPAEPVAP
;
A
#
# COMPACT_ATOMS: atom_id res chain seq x y z
N MET A 1 -8.54 31.42 87.42
CA MET A 1 -9.93 31.47 86.92
C MET A 1 -9.83 31.91 85.47
N MET A 2 -10.40 31.15 84.53
CA MET A 2 -10.86 31.63 83.21
C MET A 2 -9.92 32.45 82.31
N ARG A 3 -9.79 31.96 81.07
CA ARG A 3 -9.24 32.60 79.86
C ARG A 3 -7.76 33.00 79.94
N ILE A 4 -7.06 32.83 78.83
CA ILE A 4 -6.20 33.85 78.20
C ILE A 4 -5.82 33.35 76.80
N ASP A 5 -5.73 34.33 75.91
CA ASP A 5 -5.63 34.30 74.46
C ASP A 5 -4.29 33.84 73.87
N ASN A 6 -4.40 33.45 72.59
CA ASN A 6 -3.55 33.73 71.43
C ASN A 6 -2.02 33.54 71.40
N ALA A 7 -1.64 32.95 70.25
CA ALA A 7 -0.46 33.17 69.41
C ALA A 7 0.89 32.57 69.86
N HIS A 8 1.48 31.73 69.00
CA HIS A 8 2.59 32.12 68.10
C HIS A 8 3.08 30.92 67.25
N ARG A 9 3.58 31.27 66.07
CA ARG A 9 4.16 30.41 65.03
C ARG A 9 5.50 29.77 65.45
N VAL A 10 5.90 28.72 64.72
CA VAL A 10 7.16 28.55 63.94
C VAL A 10 7.76 27.14 64.12
N SER A 11 7.84 26.38 63.03
CA SER A 11 9.09 25.85 62.41
C SER A 11 8.95 24.44 61.84
N TRP A 12 9.58 24.30 60.68
CA TRP A 12 9.75 23.12 59.84
C TRP A 12 10.90 22.23 60.31
N PHE A 13 10.82 20.92 60.09
CA PHE A 13 11.74 20.06 59.31
C PHE A 13 11.67 18.58 59.75
N SER A 14 11.20 17.75 58.81
CA SER A 14 11.80 16.50 58.32
C SER A 14 12.02 15.24 59.20
N LEU A 15 11.41 14.15 58.68
CA LEU A 15 11.96 12.80 58.41
C LEU A 15 12.09 11.79 59.56
N LEU A 16 11.25 10.73 59.56
CA LEU A 16 11.62 9.34 59.19
C LEU A 16 10.58 8.28 59.62
N LEU A 17 10.53 7.21 58.79
CA LEU A 17 9.97 5.86 58.99
C LEU A 17 8.44 5.69 59.03
N ILE A 18 7.93 4.90 58.08
CA ILE A 18 7.35 3.56 58.35
C ILE A 18 7.52 2.72 57.07
N ALA A 19 8.06 1.52 57.25
CA ALA A 19 8.08 0.48 56.24
C ALA A 19 7.00 -0.58 56.55
N SER A 20 6.49 -1.17 55.47
CA SER A 20 5.79 -2.46 55.33
C SER A 20 4.32 -2.58 55.74
N LEU A 21 3.44 -2.77 54.75
CA LEU A 21 2.81 -4.08 54.47
C LEU A 21 2.16 -4.09 53.07
N ALA A 22 2.32 -5.22 52.41
CA ALA A 22 2.15 -5.46 50.98
C ALA A 22 0.70 -5.74 50.55
N SER A 23 0.41 -5.48 49.27
CA SER A 23 0.04 -6.48 48.24
C SER A 23 -1.09 -6.02 47.29
N ALA A 24 -0.94 -6.42 46.03
CA ALA A 24 -1.87 -6.26 44.90
C ALA A 24 -1.92 -4.89 44.19
N ALA A 25 -0.87 -4.59 43.41
CA ALA A 25 -0.99 -3.79 42.19
C ALA A 25 0.10 -4.24 41.20
N GLY A 26 0.01 -5.49 40.76
CA GLY A 26 0.77 -5.98 39.63
C GLY A 26 0.11 -5.54 38.33
N ALA A 27 0.92 -5.01 37.41
CA ALA A 27 0.67 -4.85 35.99
C ALA A 27 -0.54 -3.98 35.58
N ALA A 28 -0.34 -2.66 35.58
CA ALA A 28 -0.96 -1.77 34.59
C ALA A 28 -0.14 -0.47 34.53
N ASN A 29 0.99 -0.52 33.84
CA ASN A 29 1.61 0.69 33.31
C ASN A 29 2.08 0.37 31.89
N GLU A 30 1.13 -0.01 31.03
CA GLU A 30 1.34 0.11 29.60
C GLU A 30 1.51 1.60 29.30
N SER A 31 2.70 1.93 28.83
CA SER A 31 3.14 3.29 28.55
C SER A 31 2.15 4.02 27.64
N LEU A 32 1.67 5.18 28.09
CA LEU A 32 0.89 6.18 27.33
C LEU A 32 1.70 6.89 26.21
N GLN A 33 2.71 6.24 25.64
CA GLN A 33 3.32 6.73 24.40
C GLN A 33 2.62 6.06 23.22
N PRO A 34 2.17 6.80 22.19
CA PRO A 34 1.75 6.16 20.95
C PRO A 34 2.92 5.32 20.46
N LYS A 35 2.76 3.99 20.43
CA LYS A 35 3.76 3.09 19.84
C LYS A 35 3.89 3.51 18.38
N ARG A 36 4.98 4.20 18.05
CA ARG A 36 5.35 4.40 16.64
C ARG A 36 5.35 3.03 15.94
N PRO A 37 5.05 2.96 14.64
CA PRO A 37 5.25 1.73 13.87
C PRO A 37 6.66 1.19 14.09
N ALA A 38 6.78 -0.13 14.24
CA ALA A 38 8.08 -0.78 14.33
C ALA A 38 8.83 -0.60 13.00
N THR A 39 10.15 -0.54 13.05
CA THR A 39 10.98 -0.42 11.84
C THR A 39 11.67 -1.75 11.54
N LEU A 40 11.52 -2.25 10.32
CA LEU A 40 12.34 -3.31 9.77
C LEU A 40 13.52 -2.71 8.99
N PHE A 41 14.73 -2.87 9.49
CA PHE A 41 15.96 -2.52 8.78
C PHE A 41 16.44 -3.68 7.92
N LEU A 42 16.69 -3.43 6.64
CA LEU A 42 17.35 -4.39 5.75
C LEU A 42 18.83 -4.01 5.62
N ILE A 43 19.75 -4.94 5.88
CA ILE A 43 21.17 -4.78 5.60
C ILE A 43 21.64 -5.88 4.66
N GLY A 44 22.53 -5.55 3.74
CA GLY A 44 23.00 -6.51 2.76
C GLY A 44 23.72 -5.88 1.56
N ASP A 45 23.79 -6.67 0.50
CA ASP A 45 24.52 -6.38 -0.73
C ASP A 45 23.61 -5.95 -1.90
N SER A 46 24.10 -6.08 -3.14
CA SER A 46 23.39 -5.68 -4.36
C SER A 46 22.15 -6.50 -4.67
N THR A 47 22.01 -7.70 -4.10
CA THR A 47 20.80 -8.52 -4.23
C THR A 47 19.69 -8.07 -3.28
N VAL A 48 20.01 -7.26 -2.27
CA VAL A 48 19.05 -6.60 -1.38
C VAL A 48 18.75 -5.17 -1.86
N LYS A 49 19.77 -4.44 -2.30
CA LYS A 49 19.64 -3.11 -2.93
C LYS A 49 20.68 -2.92 -4.03
N ASN A 50 20.25 -2.91 -5.29
CA ASN A 50 21.16 -2.69 -6.41
C ASN A 50 21.42 -1.20 -6.65
N GLY A 51 22.67 -0.80 -6.92
CA GLY A 51 23.01 0.54 -7.40
C GLY A 51 22.49 1.68 -6.52
N SER A 52 21.89 2.69 -7.16
CA SER A 52 21.17 3.79 -6.48
C SER A 52 19.87 3.34 -5.81
N GLY A 53 19.44 2.11 -6.12
CA GLY A 53 18.13 1.59 -5.80
C GLY A 53 17.07 2.08 -6.76
N GLN A 54 17.37 2.52 -8.00
CA GLN A 54 16.35 3.00 -8.96
C GLN A 54 16.09 2.02 -10.11
N GLY A 55 16.56 0.77 -10.01
CA GLY A 55 16.44 -0.20 -11.10
C GLY A 55 17.42 0.06 -12.25
N ASP A 56 18.53 0.74 -11.98
CA ASP A 56 19.53 1.08 -12.98
C ASP A 56 19.95 -0.16 -13.78
N ARG A 57 19.93 -0.07 -15.12
CA ARG A 57 20.23 -1.19 -16.04
C ARG A 57 19.29 -2.40 -15.89
N GLY A 58 18.08 -2.19 -15.35
CA GLY A 58 17.09 -3.24 -15.13
C GLY A 58 17.38 -4.13 -13.93
N GLN A 59 18.34 -3.79 -13.07
CA GLN A 59 18.74 -4.61 -11.93
C GLN A 59 18.05 -4.17 -10.63
N TRP A 60 17.46 -5.14 -9.93
CA TRP A 60 16.68 -4.92 -8.70
C TRP A 60 17.09 -5.89 -7.62
N GLY A 61 17.20 -5.39 -6.39
CA GLY A 61 17.32 -6.22 -5.19
C GLY A 61 15.96 -6.45 -4.54
N TRP A 62 15.75 -7.61 -3.91
CA TRP A 62 14.47 -7.97 -3.30
C TRP A 62 14.04 -6.99 -2.19
N GLY A 63 15.00 -6.36 -1.51
CA GLY A 63 14.72 -5.36 -0.49
C GLY A 63 14.10 -4.07 -1.03
N GLN A 64 14.16 -3.81 -2.35
CA GLN A 64 13.55 -2.63 -2.98
C GLN A 64 12.03 -2.79 -3.21
N VAL A 65 11.52 -4.01 -3.15
CA VAL A 65 10.10 -4.33 -3.38
C VAL A 65 9.43 -4.95 -2.14
N LEU A 66 10.21 -5.44 -1.18
CA LEU A 66 9.74 -6.13 0.02
C LEU A 66 8.70 -5.33 0.82
N GLN A 67 8.81 -4.00 0.86
CA GLN A 67 7.89 -3.15 1.61
C GLN A 67 6.42 -3.36 1.21
N GLN A 68 6.14 -3.72 -0.04
CA GLN A 68 4.79 -3.99 -0.54
C GLN A 68 4.13 -5.23 0.07
N LEU A 69 4.87 -6.05 0.82
CA LEU A 69 4.39 -7.29 1.44
C LEU A 69 4.00 -7.09 2.92
N PHE A 70 4.15 -5.88 3.45
CA PHE A 70 3.89 -5.56 4.85
C PHE A 70 2.71 -4.60 5.01
N ASP A 71 1.99 -4.76 6.11
CA ASP A 71 1.04 -3.80 6.63
C ASP A 71 1.80 -2.53 7.06
N HIS A 72 1.76 -1.52 6.19
CA HIS A 72 2.53 -0.28 6.37
C HIS A 72 1.96 0.62 7.48
N ASP A 73 0.76 0.33 7.98
CA ASP A 73 0.17 1.05 9.10
C ASP A 73 0.81 0.62 10.43
N ARG A 74 1.40 -0.59 10.45
CA ARG A 74 2.00 -1.20 11.65
C ARG A 74 3.52 -1.34 11.56
N LEU A 75 4.08 -1.44 10.35
CA LEU A 75 5.52 -1.64 10.13
C LEU A 75 6.06 -0.70 9.04
N ARG A 76 7.18 -0.03 9.34
CA ARG A 76 7.98 0.68 8.35
C ARG A 76 9.16 -0.18 7.90
N VAL A 77 9.43 -0.23 6.59
CA VAL A 77 10.66 -0.82 6.07
C VAL A 77 11.70 0.26 5.77
N GLU A 78 12.96 0.03 6.15
CA GLU A 78 14.10 0.86 5.78
C GLU A 78 15.21 0.00 5.17
N ASN A 79 15.33 0.01 3.84
CA ASN A 79 16.41 -0.69 3.17
C ASN A 79 17.74 0.10 3.26
N ARG A 80 18.62 -0.38 4.14
CA ARG A 80 19.96 0.14 4.38
C ARG A 80 21.05 -0.70 3.73
N ALA A 81 20.69 -1.69 2.90
CA ALA A 81 21.66 -2.42 2.10
C ALA A 81 22.36 -1.47 1.12
N LEU A 82 23.55 -1.87 0.65
CA LEU A 82 24.27 -1.09 -0.35
C LEU A 82 25.00 -2.01 -1.32
N GLY A 83 24.73 -1.80 -2.61
CA GLY A 83 25.32 -2.59 -3.68
C GLY A 83 26.83 -2.70 -3.61
N GLY A 84 27.33 -3.92 -3.83
CA GLY A 84 28.75 -4.23 -3.84
C GLY A 84 29.43 -4.27 -2.46
N ARG A 85 28.68 -4.31 -1.35
CA ARG A 85 29.27 -4.46 -0.02
C ARG A 85 29.27 -5.93 0.40
N SER A 86 30.27 -6.30 1.18
CA SER A 86 30.34 -7.56 1.93
C SER A 86 29.96 -7.33 3.39
N SER A 87 29.84 -8.40 4.18
CA SER A 87 29.69 -8.27 5.64
C SER A 87 30.82 -7.45 6.26
N ARG A 88 32.05 -7.57 5.74
CA ARG A 88 33.20 -6.77 6.16
C ARG A 88 33.03 -5.30 5.79
N THR A 89 32.85 -4.98 4.51
CA THR A 89 32.90 -3.57 4.07
C THR A 89 31.69 -2.79 4.53
N TYR A 90 30.56 -3.45 4.77
CA TYR A 90 29.41 -2.82 5.41
C TYR A 90 29.73 -2.29 6.82
N LEU A 91 30.57 -3.01 7.57
CA LEU A 91 31.09 -2.53 8.86
C LEU A 91 32.14 -1.43 8.65
N THR A 92 33.17 -1.67 7.84
CA THR A 92 34.34 -0.78 7.78
C THR A 92 34.09 0.54 7.07
N GLU A 93 33.07 0.62 6.22
CA GLU A 93 32.57 1.88 5.65
C GLU A 93 31.61 2.64 6.59
N GLY A 94 31.34 2.11 7.79
CA GLY A 94 30.48 2.73 8.80
C GLY A 94 28.98 2.65 8.47
N LEU A 95 28.57 1.81 7.51
CA LEU A 95 27.16 1.64 7.15
C LEU A 95 26.39 0.96 8.27
N TRP A 96 26.98 -0.05 8.91
CA TRP A 96 26.39 -0.68 10.09
C TRP A 96 26.18 0.32 11.23
N GLN A 97 27.18 1.15 11.54
CA GLN A 97 27.08 2.15 12.61
C GLN A 97 25.91 3.11 12.37
N LYS A 98 25.74 3.60 11.13
CA LYS A 98 24.60 4.46 10.74
C LYS A 98 23.24 3.78 10.83
N THR A 99 23.19 2.45 10.69
CA THR A 99 21.96 1.67 10.89
C THR A 99 21.71 1.49 12.38
N LEU A 100 22.72 1.04 13.14
CA LEU A 100 22.67 0.79 14.58
C LEU A 100 22.24 2.02 15.39
N GLU A 101 22.63 3.22 14.98
CA GLU A 101 22.24 4.50 15.61
C GLU A 101 20.74 4.80 15.48
N ARG A 102 20.05 4.19 14.51
CA ARG A 102 18.62 4.41 14.24
C ARG A 102 17.73 3.30 14.80
N ILE A 103 18.30 2.16 15.17
CA ILE A 103 17.59 1.05 15.81
C ILE A 103 17.08 1.49 17.19
N GLN A 104 15.82 1.20 17.48
CA GLN A 104 15.24 1.32 18.81
C GLN A 104 14.59 -0.01 19.25
N PRO A 105 14.26 -0.16 20.54
CA PRO A 105 13.62 -1.38 21.03
C PRO A 105 12.32 -1.71 20.29
N GLY A 106 12.15 -2.99 19.94
CA GLY A 106 10.99 -3.48 19.17
C GLY A 106 11.15 -3.42 17.65
N ASP A 107 12.26 -2.88 17.13
CA ASP A 107 12.58 -2.93 15.71
C ASP A 107 13.12 -4.32 15.29
N PHE A 108 13.20 -4.55 13.97
CA PHE A 108 13.73 -5.79 13.38
C PHE A 108 14.94 -5.48 12.49
N VAL A 109 15.89 -6.42 12.39
CA VAL A 109 17.03 -6.32 11.46
C VAL A 109 17.13 -7.59 10.62
N LEU A 110 16.85 -7.48 9.33
CA LEU A 110 17.11 -8.52 8.35
C LEU A 110 18.50 -8.34 7.73
N MET A 111 19.32 -9.39 7.75
CA MET A 111 20.67 -9.34 7.22
C MET A 111 20.97 -10.46 6.23
N GLN A 112 21.43 -10.08 5.03
CA GLN A 112 21.84 -11.01 3.98
C GLN A 112 23.15 -10.56 3.31
N PHE A 113 24.21 -11.36 3.46
CA PHE A 113 25.52 -11.12 2.86
C PHE A 113 26.10 -12.44 2.30
N GLY A 114 27.19 -12.36 1.53
CA GLY A 114 27.91 -13.52 1.02
C GLY A 114 28.43 -13.34 -0.41
N HIS A 115 27.71 -12.64 -1.28
CA HIS A 115 28.09 -12.52 -2.71
C HIS A 115 29.43 -11.81 -2.93
N ASN A 116 29.73 -10.81 -2.09
CA ASN A 116 30.96 -10.01 -2.18
C ASN A 116 32.06 -10.49 -1.21
N ASP A 117 31.70 -11.33 -0.24
CA ASP A 117 32.58 -11.83 0.83
C ASP A 117 33.62 -12.82 0.28
N GLY A 118 33.35 -13.46 -0.86
CA GLY A 118 34.29 -14.31 -1.60
C GLY A 118 35.23 -13.59 -2.55
N GLY A 119 35.26 -12.25 -2.53
CA GLY A 119 36.10 -11.44 -3.43
C GLY A 119 37.60 -11.44 -3.09
N GLN A 120 38.30 -10.38 -3.47
CA GLN A 120 39.71 -10.14 -3.10
C GLN A 120 39.81 -9.30 -1.81
N MET A 121 40.89 -9.46 -1.04
CA MET A 121 40.99 -8.92 0.33
C MET A 121 41.78 -7.61 0.47
N PHE A 122 43.01 -7.54 -0.03
CA PHE A 122 43.94 -6.42 0.19
C PHE A 122 44.43 -5.78 -1.11
N GLU A 123 44.88 -6.60 -2.07
CA GLU A 123 45.43 -6.16 -3.35
C GLU A 123 44.37 -6.28 -4.45
N SER A 124 43.49 -5.27 -4.52
CA SER A 124 42.39 -5.23 -5.50
C SER A 124 41.83 -3.82 -5.64
N ASP A 125 41.25 -3.52 -6.80
CA ASP A 125 40.42 -2.33 -7.02
C ASP A 125 39.12 -2.37 -6.19
N ARG A 126 38.71 -3.57 -5.74
CA ARG A 126 37.49 -3.81 -4.93
C ARG A 126 37.79 -4.79 -3.78
N PRO A 127 38.56 -4.38 -2.76
CA PRO A 127 38.95 -5.23 -1.65
C PRO A 127 37.77 -5.43 -0.69
N ARG A 128 37.01 -6.52 -0.88
CA ARG A 128 35.75 -6.79 -0.18
C ARG A 128 35.75 -8.07 0.64
N ALA A 129 36.72 -8.96 0.44
CA ALA A 129 36.66 -10.30 1.03
C ALA A 129 36.69 -10.27 2.56
N SER A 130 35.91 -11.17 3.17
CA SER A 130 36.11 -11.62 4.54
C SER A 130 36.96 -12.89 4.54
N LEU A 131 37.41 -13.35 5.72
CA LEU A 131 37.91 -14.71 5.84
C LEU A 131 36.74 -15.70 5.69
N LYS A 132 37.03 -16.87 5.11
CA LYS A 132 36.07 -17.98 4.98
C LYS A 132 35.82 -18.61 6.34
N GLY A 133 34.61 -19.12 6.54
CA GLY A 133 34.23 -19.80 7.77
C GLY A 133 33.55 -18.90 8.78
N ASN A 134 33.37 -19.47 9.97
CA ASN A 134 32.51 -18.93 11.02
C ASN A 134 33.24 -18.84 12.38
N GLY A 135 34.57 -19.03 12.43
CA GLY A 135 35.36 -18.90 13.66
C GLY A 135 35.67 -17.44 14.02
N ASP A 136 36.63 -17.22 14.91
CA ASP A 136 37.10 -15.89 15.32
C ASP A 136 38.47 -15.55 14.69
N GLU A 137 38.83 -16.23 13.60
CA GLU A 137 40.10 -16.02 12.92
C GLU A 137 40.19 -14.61 12.34
N THR A 138 41.40 -14.05 12.39
CA THR A 138 41.70 -12.74 11.85
C THR A 138 42.91 -12.76 10.92
N ARG A 139 42.97 -11.77 10.04
CA ARG A 139 44.11 -11.49 9.19
C ARG A 139 44.31 -10.00 9.04
N GLU A 140 45.52 -9.54 9.27
CA GLU A 140 45.88 -8.14 9.12
C GLU A 140 46.50 -7.89 7.74
N GLY A 141 46.32 -6.68 7.23
CA GLY A 141 46.94 -6.24 5.99
C GLY A 141 46.60 -4.80 5.65
N VAL A 142 47.31 -4.28 4.64
CA VAL A 142 47.08 -2.93 4.12
C VAL A 142 46.19 -3.04 2.88
N VAL A 143 45.07 -2.34 2.88
CA VAL A 143 44.16 -2.29 1.75
C VAL A 143 44.78 -1.39 0.67
N ALA A 144 45.26 -1.97 -0.43
CA ALA A 144 46.00 -1.25 -1.47
C ALA A 144 45.23 -0.04 -2.01
N ALA A 145 43.92 -0.17 -2.19
CA ALA A 145 43.06 0.90 -2.69
C ALA A 145 42.95 2.12 -1.76
N THR A 146 43.22 1.98 -0.45
CA THR A 146 43.05 3.06 0.54
C THR A 146 44.32 3.37 1.35
N GLY A 147 45.33 2.51 1.28
CA GLY A 147 46.52 2.57 2.13
C GLY A 147 46.24 2.32 3.62
N LYS A 148 45.01 1.96 4.01
CA LYS A 148 44.64 1.75 5.41
C LYS A 148 45.00 0.35 5.87
N HIS A 149 45.59 0.26 7.06
CA HIS A 149 45.74 -1.00 7.78
C HIS A 149 44.38 -1.47 8.29
N GLU A 150 44.05 -2.75 8.10
CA GLU A 150 42.78 -3.33 8.51
C GLU A 150 42.97 -4.74 9.09
N VAL A 151 42.18 -5.06 10.13
CA VAL A 151 42.02 -6.41 10.66
C VAL A 151 40.75 -7.02 10.06
N VAL A 152 40.92 -8.09 9.30
CA VAL A 152 39.85 -8.80 8.60
C VAL A 152 39.45 -10.04 9.40
N TYR A 153 38.16 -10.20 9.69
CA TYR A 153 37.61 -11.33 10.43
C TYR A 153 36.96 -12.36 9.51
N SER A 154 36.57 -13.51 10.05
CA SER A 154 35.70 -14.48 9.38
C SER A 154 34.34 -13.89 9.04
N TYR A 155 33.71 -14.43 7.99
CA TYR A 155 32.35 -14.05 7.58
C TYR A 155 31.37 -14.14 8.76
N GLY A 156 31.42 -15.25 9.49
CA GLY A 156 30.59 -15.48 10.66
C GLY A 156 30.73 -14.46 11.77
N TRP A 157 31.97 -14.02 12.04
CA TRP A 157 32.26 -13.03 13.06
C TRP A 157 31.50 -11.72 12.82
N TYR A 158 31.47 -11.24 11.56
CA TYR A 158 30.75 -10.00 11.21
C TYR A 158 29.24 -10.16 11.44
N LEU A 159 28.64 -11.28 11.03
CA LEU A 159 27.22 -11.55 11.26
C LEU A 159 26.88 -11.64 12.76
N ARG A 160 27.67 -12.37 13.55
CA ARG A 160 27.48 -12.47 15.00
C ARG A 160 27.56 -11.11 15.68
N ARG A 161 28.47 -10.24 15.23
CA ARG A 161 28.56 -8.86 15.72
C ARG A 161 27.29 -8.07 15.44
N TYR A 162 26.76 -8.11 14.22
CA TYR A 162 25.51 -7.44 13.87
C TYR A 162 24.33 -7.94 14.70
N VAL A 163 24.23 -9.26 14.90
CA VAL A 163 23.23 -9.87 15.77
C VAL A 163 23.35 -9.36 17.20
N ALA A 164 24.55 -9.40 17.79
CA ALA A 164 24.79 -8.99 19.17
C ALA A 164 24.46 -7.51 19.39
N GLU A 165 24.92 -6.63 18.48
CA GLU A 165 24.67 -5.20 18.58
C GLU A 165 23.19 -4.84 18.32
N SER A 166 22.48 -5.56 17.43
CA SER A 166 21.02 -5.42 17.27
C SER A 166 20.28 -5.77 18.56
N LYS A 167 20.61 -6.92 19.17
CA LYS A 167 20.01 -7.36 20.44
C LYS A 167 20.29 -6.37 21.57
N ALA A 168 21.49 -5.82 21.63
CA ALA A 168 21.86 -4.82 22.62
C ALA A 168 21.03 -3.52 22.49
N LYS A 169 20.47 -3.23 21.31
CA LYS A 169 19.52 -2.13 21.07
C LYS A 169 18.05 -2.51 21.31
N GLY A 170 17.77 -3.76 21.68
CA GLY A 170 16.41 -4.26 21.88
C GLY A 170 15.68 -4.60 20.57
N ALA A 171 16.41 -4.78 19.46
CA ALA A 171 15.84 -5.23 18.20
C ALA A 171 15.97 -6.74 18.01
N THR A 172 15.13 -7.30 17.14
CA THR A 172 15.12 -8.72 16.78
C THR A 172 15.89 -8.94 15.47
N PRO A 173 17.12 -9.50 15.51
CA PRO A 173 17.88 -9.81 14.30
C PRO A 173 17.45 -11.14 13.67
N ILE A 174 17.40 -11.17 12.35
CA ILE A 174 17.08 -12.33 11.52
C ILE A 174 18.14 -12.44 10.43
N VAL A 175 18.83 -13.58 10.38
CA VAL A 175 19.88 -13.85 9.40
C VAL A 175 19.28 -14.62 8.22
N LEU A 176 19.62 -14.21 7.00
CA LEU A 176 19.23 -14.88 5.78
C LEU A 176 20.48 -15.36 5.06
N SER A 177 20.48 -16.60 4.58
CA SER A 177 21.46 -17.03 3.59
C SER A 177 21.30 -16.20 2.31
N LEU A 178 22.39 -15.98 1.56
CA LEU A 178 22.34 -15.33 0.26
C LEU A 178 21.39 -16.04 -0.73
N VAL A 179 20.68 -15.27 -1.57
CA VAL A 179 19.94 -15.84 -2.71
C VAL A 179 20.87 -16.61 -3.65
N PRO A 180 20.42 -17.68 -4.33
CA PRO A 180 21.24 -18.39 -5.29
C PRO A 180 21.46 -17.55 -6.57
N ARG A 181 22.55 -17.87 -7.27
CA ARG A 181 22.83 -17.35 -8.61
C ARG A 181 22.07 -18.17 -9.66
N ASP A 182 21.87 -17.61 -10.84
CA ASP A 182 21.40 -18.35 -12.02
C ASP A 182 22.51 -19.26 -12.57
N ILE A 183 22.88 -20.26 -11.76
CA ILE A 183 23.90 -21.26 -12.07
C ILE A 183 23.27 -22.61 -11.81
N TRP A 184 23.17 -23.40 -12.88
CA TRP A 184 22.52 -24.71 -12.87
C TRP A 184 23.54 -25.82 -13.06
N LYS A 185 23.34 -26.93 -12.35
CA LYS A 185 24.07 -28.17 -12.51
C LYS A 185 23.07 -29.33 -12.47
N ASP A 186 23.08 -30.18 -13.50
CA ASP A 186 22.22 -31.35 -13.59
C ASP A 186 20.72 -31.02 -13.40
N GLY A 187 20.27 -29.90 -13.97
CA GLY A 187 18.88 -29.43 -13.89
C GLY A 187 18.48 -28.82 -12.54
N ARG A 188 19.44 -28.59 -11.63
CA ARG A 188 19.21 -27.97 -10.32
C ARG A 188 20.01 -26.70 -10.13
N ILE A 189 19.47 -25.77 -9.33
CA ILE A 189 20.19 -24.57 -8.91
C ILE A 189 21.32 -24.96 -7.95
N VAL A 190 22.51 -24.40 -8.16
CA VAL A 190 23.64 -24.56 -7.25
C VAL A 190 23.35 -23.85 -5.92
N ARG A 191 23.33 -24.62 -4.83
CA ARG A 191 23.04 -24.15 -3.47
C ARG A 191 24.33 -23.84 -2.69
N ALA A 192 24.23 -22.92 -1.74
CA ALA A 192 25.32 -22.47 -0.88
C ALA A 192 25.42 -23.29 0.43
N GLU A 193 25.28 -24.62 0.33
CA GLU A 193 25.16 -25.53 1.48
C GLU A 193 26.47 -25.81 2.21
N GLU A 194 27.61 -25.57 1.58
CA GLU A 194 28.94 -25.87 2.14
C GLU A 194 29.76 -24.60 2.44
N ASP A 195 29.23 -23.42 2.16
CA ASP A 195 29.96 -22.15 2.26
C ASP A 195 29.11 -21.03 2.91
N TYR A 196 29.01 -19.85 2.30
CA TYR A 196 28.38 -18.65 2.87
C TYR A 196 26.93 -18.87 3.32
N GLY A 197 26.17 -19.75 2.66
CA GLY A 197 24.81 -20.09 3.10
C GLY A 197 24.83 -20.85 4.43
N ASN A 198 25.69 -21.86 4.56
CA ASN A 198 25.85 -22.61 5.81
C ASN A 198 26.54 -21.78 6.91
N TRP A 199 27.57 -20.99 6.60
CA TRP A 199 28.19 -20.12 7.60
C TRP A 199 27.23 -19.06 8.14
N ALA A 200 26.26 -18.60 7.33
CA ALA A 200 25.20 -17.71 7.81
C ALA A 200 24.28 -18.42 8.82
N ARG A 201 23.90 -19.67 8.52
CA ARG A 201 23.12 -20.55 9.43
C ARG A 201 23.83 -20.74 10.76
N GLU A 202 25.09 -21.15 10.71
CA GLU A 202 25.90 -21.40 11.91
C GLU A 202 26.13 -20.11 12.73
N ALA A 203 26.36 -18.96 12.06
CA ALA A 203 26.50 -17.67 12.74
C ALA A 203 25.23 -17.27 13.49
N ALA A 204 24.07 -17.45 12.85
CA ALA A 204 22.76 -17.21 13.47
C ALA A 204 22.56 -18.10 14.70
N GLN A 205 22.86 -19.40 14.58
CA GLN A 205 22.77 -20.35 15.69
C GLN A 205 23.68 -19.96 16.85
N GLN A 206 24.96 -19.66 16.59
CA GLN A 206 25.93 -19.27 17.61
C GLN A 206 25.54 -17.99 18.35
N ALA A 207 24.95 -17.02 17.64
CA ALA A 207 24.50 -15.77 18.23
C ALA A 207 23.04 -15.81 18.73
N GLY A 208 22.35 -16.94 18.60
CA GLY A 208 20.96 -17.15 19.00
C GLY A 208 19.95 -16.26 18.25
N ALA A 209 20.17 -16.01 16.95
CA ALA A 209 19.23 -15.30 16.08
C ALA A 209 18.38 -16.29 15.26
N ALA A 210 17.22 -15.84 14.80
CA ALA A 210 16.44 -16.59 13.82
C ALA A 210 17.20 -16.67 12.49
N PHE A 211 17.03 -17.79 11.78
CA PHE A 211 17.66 -18.03 10.48
C PHE A 211 16.62 -18.44 9.45
N VAL A 212 16.64 -17.78 8.29
CA VAL A 212 15.86 -18.17 7.12
C VAL A 212 16.82 -18.70 6.06
N ASP A 213 16.60 -19.95 5.64
CA ASP A 213 17.31 -20.55 4.52
C ASP A 213 16.78 -20.05 3.18
N LEU A 214 16.99 -18.77 2.91
CA LEU A 214 16.53 -18.12 1.70
C LEU A 214 17.16 -18.74 0.44
N ASN A 215 18.37 -19.29 0.55
CA ASN A 215 19.06 -19.95 -0.57
C ASN A 215 18.25 -21.16 -1.03
N GLN A 216 17.85 -22.01 -0.09
CA GLN A 216 16.99 -23.17 -0.34
C GLN A 216 15.62 -22.77 -0.88
N ILE A 217 14.94 -21.82 -0.22
CA ILE A 217 13.57 -21.40 -0.60
C ILE A 217 13.55 -20.85 -2.03
N VAL A 218 14.51 -20.00 -2.38
CA VAL A 218 14.60 -19.43 -3.73
C VAL A 218 15.03 -20.48 -4.74
N ALA A 219 15.96 -21.37 -4.41
CA ALA A 219 16.36 -22.46 -5.30
C ALA A 219 15.16 -23.36 -5.67
N ASP A 220 14.35 -23.76 -4.67
CA ASP A 220 13.15 -24.57 -4.91
C ASP A 220 12.10 -23.84 -5.74
N ARG A 221 11.99 -22.52 -5.57
CA ARG A 221 11.11 -21.69 -6.40
C ARG A 221 11.60 -21.62 -7.84
N TYR A 222 12.88 -21.36 -8.07
CA TYR A 222 13.48 -21.30 -9.40
C TYR A 222 13.41 -22.65 -10.12
N GLU A 223 13.67 -23.76 -9.42
CA GLU A 223 13.55 -25.12 -9.97
C GLU A 223 12.11 -25.45 -10.39
N ARG A 224 11.11 -24.98 -9.64
CA ARG A 224 9.70 -25.13 -10.00
C ARG A 224 9.31 -24.33 -11.25
N ASP A 225 9.81 -23.10 -11.36
CA ASP A 225 9.52 -22.21 -12.49
C ASP A 225 10.29 -22.58 -13.76
N GLY A 226 11.42 -23.28 -13.59
CA GLY A 226 12.24 -23.82 -14.67
C GLY A 226 13.29 -22.85 -15.20
N GLN A 227 14.44 -23.41 -15.61
CA GLN A 227 15.61 -22.66 -16.03
C GLN A 227 15.36 -21.59 -17.12
N PRO A 228 14.60 -21.84 -18.20
CA PRO A 228 14.37 -20.82 -19.24
C PRO A 228 13.71 -19.56 -18.67
N LYS A 229 12.64 -19.75 -17.89
CA LYS A 229 11.91 -18.65 -17.26
C LYS A 229 12.78 -17.87 -16.28
N VAL A 230 13.56 -18.58 -15.45
CA VAL A 230 14.46 -17.93 -14.49
C VAL A 230 15.51 -17.09 -15.23
N HIS A 231 16.12 -17.62 -16.28
CA HIS A 231 17.13 -16.90 -17.05
C HIS A 231 16.58 -15.67 -17.77
N GLU A 232 15.41 -15.80 -18.40
CA GLU A 232 14.84 -14.78 -19.28
C GLU A 232 14.06 -13.70 -18.52
N GLU A 233 13.33 -14.08 -17.46
CA GLU A 233 12.44 -13.17 -16.75
C GLU A 233 13.01 -12.72 -15.40
N TYR A 234 13.74 -13.57 -14.67
CA TYR A 234 14.13 -13.28 -13.28
C TYR A 234 15.50 -12.64 -13.17
N PHE A 235 16.39 -12.86 -14.13
CA PHE A 235 17.73 -12.27 -14.16
C PHE A 235 17.87 -11.25 -15.28
N THR A 236 18.90 -10.40 -15.16
CA THR A 236 19.29 -9.53 -16.27
C THR A 236 20.31 -10.24 -17.15
N PRO A 237 20.36 -9.98 -18.47
CA PRO A 237 21.40 -10.54 -19.35
C PRO A 237 22.83 -10.13 -18.97
N ALA A 238 23.00 -9.20 -18.03
CA ALA A 238 24.30 -8.67 -17.63
C ALA A 238 25.13 -9.67 -16.81
N ASP A 239 24.50 -10.46 -15.94
CA ASP A 239 25.18 -11.46 -15.10
C ASP A 239 24.19 -12.43 -14.42
N HIS A 240 24.73 -13.47 -13.78
CA HIS A 240 23.96 -14.51 -13.08
C HIS A 240 23.62 -14.17 -11.61
N THR A 241 23.82 -12.93 -11.16
CA THR A 241 23.65 -12.54 -9.74
C THR A 241 22.53 -11.54 -9.55
N HIS A 242 22.39 -10.57 -10.45
CA HIS A 242 21.44 -9.49 -10.29
C HIS A 242 20.12 -9.80 -11.01
N THR A 243 19.06 -9.77 -10.22
CA THR A 243 17.70 -10.03 -10.69
C THR A 243 17.10 -8.82 -11.42
N SER A 244 16.16 -9.10 -12.33
CA SER A 244 15.21 -8.12 -12.85
C SER A 244 14.22 -7.68 -11.75
N ARG A 245 13.30 -6.75 -12.06
CA ARG A 245 12.20 -6.40 -11.13
C ARG A 245 11.36 -7.64 -10.77
N ILE A 246 11.02 -8.46 -11.77
CA ILE A 246 10.22 -9.68 -11.58
C ILE A 246 10.96 -10.66 -10.68
N GLY A 247 12.26 -10.89 -10.91
CA GLY A 247 13.07 -11.76 -10.06
C GLY A 247 13.19 -11.23 -8.62
N ALA A 248 13.30 -9.91 -8.44
CA ALA A 248 13.31 -9.29 -7.12
C ALA A 248 11.97 -9.48 -6.37
N GLU A 249 10.84 -9.39 -7.07
CA GLU A 249 9.50 -9.68 -6.52
C GLU A 249 9.36 -11.15 -6.12
N VAL A 250 9.85 -12.08 -6.94
CA VAL A 250 9.89 -13.52 -6.62
C VAL A 250 10.73 -13.76 -5.35
N ASN A 251 11.91 -13.17 -5.27
CA ASN A 251 12.79 -13.31 -4.11
C ASN A 251 12.20 -12.66 -2.86
N ALA A 252 11.54 -11.51 -2.97
CA ALA A 252 10.85 -10.86 -1.83
C ALA A 252 9.70 -11.73 -1.30
N ASN A 253 8.95 -12.40 -2.18
CA ASN A 253 7.94 -13.38 -1.76
C ASN A 253 8.56 -14.60 -1.07
N CYS A 254 9.72 -15.07 -1.52
CA CYS A 254 10.48 -16.14 -0.85
C CYS A 254 10.96 -15.69 0.54
N VAL A 255 11.39 -14.43 0.70
CA VAL A 255 11.72 -13.84 2.00
C VAL A 255 10.50 -13.86 2.92
N ALA A 256 9.33 -13.41 2.44
CA ALA A 256 8.09 -13.43 3.22
C ALA A 256 7.65 -14.88 3.58
N GLN A 257 7.80 -15.84 2.66
CA GLN A 257 7.59 -17.26 2.94
C GLN A 257 8.51 -17.74 4.06
N GLY A 258 9.80 -17.41 3.98
CA GLY A 258 10.78 -17.75 5.01
C GLY A 258 10.42 -17.17 6.37
N MET A 259 9.99 -15.91 6.43
CA MET A 259 9.51 -15.28 7.68
C MET A 259 8.32 -16.01 8.28
N ARG A 260 7.32 -16.40 7.46
CA ARG A 260 6.14 -17.15 7.93
C ARG A 260 6.49 -18.53 8.46
N SER A 261 7.61 -19.11 8.02
CA SER A 261 8.08 -20.43 8.49
C SER A 261 8.87 -20.40 9.80
N LEU A 262 9.22 -19.21 10.30
CA LEU A 262 9.95 -19.07 11.55
C LEU A 262 9.01 -19.25 12.75
N ASP A 263 9.37 -20.16 13.65
CA ASP A 263 8.73 -20.26 14.96
C ASP A 263 8.99 -18.98 15.78
N ASN A 264 7.94 -18.47 16.45
CA ASN A 264 8.03 -17.30 17.34
C ASN A 264 8.61 -16.04 16.69
N CYS A 265 8.34 -15.82 15.40
CA CYS A 265 8.75 -14.61 14.70
C CYS A 265 7.65 -13.55 14.69
N ASP A 266 7.75 -12.59 15.61
CA ASP A 266 6.83 -11.45 15.68
C ASP A 266 6.83 -10.60 14.41
N LEU A 267 7.83 -10.72 13.51
CA LEU A 267 7.82 -9.99 12.24
C LEU A 267 6.74 -10.48 11.28
N ALA A 268 6.43 -11.79 11.31
CA ALA A 268 5.49 -12.39 10.36
C ALA A 268 4.06 -11.85 10.52
N GLN A 269 3.69 -11.38 11.72
CA GLN A 269 2.36 -10.80 12.00
C GLN A 269 2.11 -9.46 11.29
N PHE A 270 3.16 -8.84 10.74
CA PHE A 270 3.07 -7.60 9.97
C PHE A 270 2.98 -7.87 8.47
N LEU A 271 3.15 -9.11 8.01
CA LEU A 271 2.99 -9.44 6.60
C LEU A 271 1.51 -9.36 6.22
N LEU A 272 1.24 -8.78 5.07
CA LEU A 272 -0.06 -8.90 4.41
C LEU A 272 -0.32 -10.36 4.07
N PRO A 273 -1.60 -10.77 3.92
CA PRO A 273 -1.89 -12.10 3.42
C PRO A 273 -1.28 -12.29 2.02
N PRO A 274 -0.92 -13.52 1.62
CA PRO A 274 -0.45 -13.80 0.27
C PRO A 274 -1.41 -13.24 -0.80
N ARG A 275 -0.87 -12.76 -1.93
CA ARG A 275 -1.65 -12.11 -3.01
C ARG A 275 -2.70 -13.01 -3.67
N ASP A 276 -2.60 -14.31 -3.49
CA ASP A 276 -3.54 -15.33 -3.98
C ASP A 276 -4.56 -15.78 -2.92
N THR A 277 -4.57 -15.15 -1.74
CA THR A 277 -5.47 -15.53 -0.63
C THR A 277 -6.88 -15.01 -0.88
N ALA A 278 -7.85 -15.92 -0.90
CA ALA A 278 -9.26 -15.60 -0.84
C ALA A 278 -9.73 -15.44 0.61
N VAL A 279 -10.54 -14.43 0.89
CA VAL A 279 -11.24 -14.25 2.18
C VAL A 279 -12.71 -14.49 1.97
N ARG A 280 -13.33 -15.35 2.79
CA ARG A 280 -14.74 -15.71 2.70
C ARG A 280 -15.39 -15.60 4.08
N ILE A 281 -16.39 -14.74 4.19
CA ILE A 281 -17.08 -14.40 5.43
C ILE A 281 -18.55 -14.79 5.30
N ASP A 282 -19.03 -15.51 6.31
CA ASP A 282 -20.43 -15.84 6.51
C ASP A 282 -20.93 -15.05 7.73
N PHE A 283 -21.87 -14.13 7.52
CA PHE A 283 -22.35 -13.24 8.56
C PHE A 283 -23.54 -13.85 9.27
N GLY A 284 -23.36 -14.25 10.52
CA GLY A 284 -24.42 -14.96 11.21
C GLY A 284 -23.97 -15.66 12.49
N PRO A 285 -24.92 -15.98 13.38
CA PRO A 285 -24.65 -16.79 14.56
C PRO A 285 -24.60 -18.31 14.27
N ALA A 286 -25.10 -18.78 13.12
CA ALA A 286 -25.04 -20.19 12.75
C ALA A 286 -23.60 -20.59 12.36
N PRO A 287 -23.28 -21.90 12.39
CA PRO A 287 -22.02 -22.39 11.85
C PRO A 287 -21.87 -22.00 10.37
N ALA A 288 -20.72 -21.43 10.02
CA ALA A 288 -20.43 -21.06 8.63
C ALA A 288 -20.39 -22.27 7.71
N GLU A 289 -20.74 -22.04 6.45
CA GLU A 289 -20.50 -22.99 5.36
C GLU A 289 -19.01 -23.39 5.27
N GLU A 290 -18.73 -24.60 4.76
CA GLU A 290 -17.37 -25.06 4.56
C GLU A 290 -16.55 -24.07 3.69
N GLY A 291 -15.38 -23.68 4.18
CA GLY A 291 -14.51 -22.70 3.52
C GLY A 291 -14.84 -21.24 3.82
N PHE A 292 -15.89 -20.96 4.60
CA PHE A 292 -16.22 -19.63 5.12
C PHE A 292 -15.82 -19.47 6.58
N THR A 293 -15.53 -18.23 6.97
CA THR A 293 -15.31 -17.83 8.35
C THR A 293 -16.57 -17.20 8.91
N ALA A 294 -17.14 -17.78 9.97
CA ALA A 294 -18.29 -17.23 10.66
C ALA A 294 -17.93 -15.91 11.36
N VAL A 295 -18.73 -14.87 11.15
CA VAL A 295 -18.62 -13.60 11.86
C VAL A 295 -19.95 -13.24 12.51
N ALA A 296 -19.97 -13.29 13.84
CA ALA A 296 -21.12 -12.98 14.68
C ALA A 296 -20.82 -11.82 15.65
N ASN A 297 -21.88 -11.30 16.28
CA ASN A 297 -21.83 -10.40 17.45
C ASN A 297 -21.08 -9.06 17.25
N GLY A 298 -20.96 -8.58 16.01
CA GLY A 298 -20.32 -7.29 15.73
C GLY A 298 -18.81 -7.28 16.03
N ALA A 299 -18.12 -8.39 15.75
CA ALA A 299 -16.67 -8.49 15.96
C ALA A 299 -15.91 -7.34 15.28
N GLU A 300 -15.31 -6.48 16.09
CA GLU A 300 -14.53 -5.33 15.61
C GLU A 300 -13.29 -5.78 14.83
N TYR A 301 -12.89 -4.94 13.86
CA TYR A 301 -11.68 -5.12 13.10
C TYR A 301 -10.45 -5.18 14.02
N SER A 302 -9.59 -6.18 13.79
CA SER A 302 -8.24 -6.18 14.33
C SER A 302 -7.25 -6.71 13.31
N ALA A 303 -6.06 -6.11 13.26
CA ALA A 303 -5.02 -6.52 12.31
C ALA A 303 -4.55 -7.97 12.54
N GLY A 304 -4.66 -8.49 13.76
CA GLY A 304 -4.34 -9.89 14.06
C GLY A 304 -5.33 -10.89 13.46
N LYS A 305 -6.62 -10.54 13.35
CA LYS A 305 -7.62 -11.35 12.63
C LYS A 305 -7.59 -11.09 11.12
N GLY A 306 -7.23 -9.88 10.73
CA GLY A 306 -7.23 -9.43 9.34
C GLY A 306 -8.62 -9.11 8.80
N TYR A 307 -9.66 -9.07 9.64
CA TYR A 307 -11.01 -8.64 9.25
C TYR A 307 -11.82 -8.17 10.47
N GLY A 308 -12.94 -7.49 10.21
CA GLY A 308 -13.96 -7.18 11.21
C GLY A 308 -14.75 -5.91 10.88
N PHE A 309 -15.74 -5.60 11.71
CA PHE A 309 -16.53 -4.38 11.59
C PHE A 309 -15.72 -3.16 12.05
N GLU A 310 -15.86 -2.05 11.33
CA GLU A 310 -15.42 -0.76 11.84
C GLU A 310 -16.40 -0.29 12.93
N ALA A 311 -15.95 0.66 13.77
CA ALA A 311 -16.80 1.26 14.79
C ALA A 311 -18.11 1.75 14.17
N SER A 312 -19.21 1.08 14.51
CA SER A 312 -20.53 1.28 13.92
C SER A 312 -21.61 1.28 15.01
N GLY A 313 -22.81 1.72 14.65
CA GLY A 313 -23.97 1.66 15.54
C GLY A 313 -24.40 0.22 15.82
N GLU A 314 -25.54 0.04 16.48
CA GLU A 314 -26.05 -1.31 16.78
C GLU A 314 -26.24 -2.14 15.50
N LEU A 315 -25.53 -3.27 15.45
CA LEU A 315 -25.70 -4.34 14.47
C LEU A 315 -26.61 -5.39 15.07
N TYR A 316 -27.51 -5.93 14.27
CA TYR A 316 -28.27 -7.12 14.62
C TYR A 316 -28.05 -8.20 13.58
N PHE A 317 -28.16 -9.45 14.01
CA PHE A 317 -27.97 -10.62 13.17
C PHE A 317 -29.32 -11.34 13.08
N ALA A 318 -29.75 -11.63 11.86
CA ALA A 318 -30.99 -12.33 11.57
C ALA A 318 -30.68 -13.67 10.91
N SER A 319 -31.55 -14.66 11.16
CA SER A 319 -31.37 -16.04 10.72
C SER A 319 -32.71 -16.62 10.24
N CYS A 320 -32.70 -17.40 9.17
CA CYS A 320 -33.77 -18.34 8.82
C CYS A 320 -33.21 -19.75 8.60
N GLU A 321 -34.06 -20.68 8.15
CA GLU A 321 -33.66 -22.05 7.83
C GLU A 321 -32.60 -22.11 6.72
N ASP A 322 -32.57 -21.11 5.82
CA ASP A 322 -31.76 -21.15 4.60
C ASP A 322 -30.46 -20.30 4.67
N PHE A 323 -30.43 -19.21 5.44
CA PHE A 323 -29.25 -18.34 5.56
C PHE A 323 -29.29 -17.40 6.78
N ASP A 324 -28.11 -16.89 7.13
CA ASP A 324 -27.93 -15.82 8.11
C ASP A 324 -27.55 -14.50 7.43
N CYS A 325 -27.77 -13.39 8.11
CA CYS A 325 -27.24 -12.08 7.71
C CYS A 325 -26.91 -11.17 8.89
N VAL A 326 -25.97 -10.25 8.66
CA VAL A 326 -25.84 -9.02 9.45
C VAL A 326 -26.70 -7.93 8.85
N ALA A 327 -27.37 -7.15 9.69
CA ALA A 327 -28.15 -6.00 9.29
C ALA A 327 -28.07 -4.85 10.32
N SER A 328 -28.45 -3.65 9.89
CA SER A 328 -28.57 -2.49 10.79
C SER A 328 -29.60 -1.50 10.26
N ALA A 329 -30.11 -0.65 11.16
CA ALA A 329 -30.92 0.51 10.79
C ALA A 329 -30.06 1.68 10.27
N ASN A 330 -28.76 1.67 10.55
CA ASN A 330 -27.81 2.69 10.12
C ASN A 330 -26.75 2.07 9.19
N PRO A 331 -26.05 2.87 8.38
CA PRO A 331 -24.93 2.35 7.62
C PRO A 331 -23.81 1.81 8.52
N TYR A 332 -23.19 0.71 8.10
CA TYR A 332 -22.07 0.07 8.80
C TYR A 332 -20.98 -0.32 7.81
N SER A 333 -19.77 -0.54 8.32
CA SER A 333 -18.61 -0.90 7.48
C SER A 333 -17.92 -2.15 7.97
N PHE A 334 -17.35 -2.90 7.04
CA PHE A 334 -16.56 -4.10 7.29
C PHE A 334 -15.25 -4.01 6.52
N SER A 335 -14.14 -4.30 7.21
CA SER A 335 -12.79 -4.18 6.68
C SER A 335 -12.11 -5.52 6.63
N ILE A 336 -11.29 -5.73 5.61
CA ILE A 336 -10.46 -6.92 5.41
C ILE A 336 -9.04 -6.46 5.08
N LEU A 337 -8.03 -7.01 5.75
CA LEU A 337 -6.63 -6.80 5.45
C LEU A 337 -6.32 -7.48 4.11
N THR A 338 -5.89 -6.71 3.12
CA THR A 338 -5.65 -7.19 1.75
C THR A 338 -4.39 -6.58 1.19
N PRO A 339 -3.65 -7.30 0.33
CA PRO A 339 -2.62 -6.67 -0.50
C PRO A 339 -3.23 -5.58 -1.38
N GLU A 340 -2.41 -4.58 -1.69
CA GLU A 340 -2.75 -3.56 -2.68
C GLU A 340 -3.11 -4.19 -4.03
N GLY A 341 -4.15 -3.65 -4.67
CA GLY A 341 -4.53 -4.00 -6.04
C GLY A 341 -6.02 -4.24 -6.20
N ASN A 342 -6.36 -5.00 -7.23
CA ASN A 342 -7.73 -5.30 -7.59
C ASN A 342 -8.23 -6.56 -6.88
N HIS A 343 -9.43 -6.46 -6.33
CA HIS A 343 -10.14 -7.54 -5.66
C HIS A 343 -11.51 -7.72 -6.30
N ARG A 344 -11.83 -8.95 -6.69
CA ARG A 344 -13.18 -9.36 -7.08
C ARG A 344 -13.97 -9.64 -5.82
N VAL A 345 -15.00 -8.84 -5.59
CA VAL A 345 -15.82 -8.87 -4.39
C VAL A 345 -17.19 -9.42 -4.76
N ARG A 346 -17.57 -10.54 -4.14
CA ARG A 346 -18.92 -11.10 -4.22
C ARG A 346 -19.65 -10.85 -2.92
N ILE A 347 -20.86 -10.29 -3.03
CA ILE A 347 -21.66 -9.90 -1.88
C ILE A 347 -23.02 -10.55 -2.04
N THR A 348 -23.33 -11.48 -1.14
CA THR A 348 -24.68 -12.06 -1.05
C THR A 348 -25.49 -11.18 -0.12
N LEU A 349 -26.45 -10.46 -0.69
CA LEU A 349 -27.39 -9.59 -0.01
C LEU A 349 -28.67 -10.35 0.32
N GLY A 350 -29.34 -9.97 1.39
CA GLY A 350 -30.63 -10.56 1.76
C GLY A 350 -30.87 -10.53 3.26
N ASN A 351 -32.15 -10.62 3.63
CA ASN A 351 -32.58 -10.70 5.01
C ASN A 351 -33.77 -11.65 5.12
N ALA A 352 -33.72 -12.53 6.11
CA ALA A 352 -34.75 -13.53 6.36
C ALA A 352 -36.15 -12.94 6.61
N ALA A 353 -36.24 -11.80 7.30
CA ALA A 353 -37.49 -11.31 7.88
C ALA A 353 -38.04 -10.04 7.22
N ILE A 354 -37.18 -9.24 6.58
CA ILE A 354 -37.55 -7.91 6.07
C ILE A 354 -37.00 -7.68 4.67
N GLU A 355 -37.65 -6.80 3.91
CA GLU A 355 -37.08 -6.28 2.68
C GLU A 355 -35.89 -5.36 3.01
N SER A 356 -34.85 -5.45 2.19
CA SER A 356 -33.67 -4.59 2.29
C SER A 356 -33.38 -3.92 0.96
N ARG A 357 -32.91 -2.67 1.03
CA ARG A 357 -32.34 -1.92 -0.10
C ARG A 357 -30.91 -1.53 0.29
N THR A 358 -29.95 -2.35 -0.14
CA THR A 358 -28.55 -2.19 0.28
C THR A 358 -27.74 -1.44 -0.78
N GLU A 359 -27.24 -0.27 -0.42
CA GLU A 359 -26.23 0.48 -1.15
C GLU A 359 -24.83 0.04 -0.73
N ILE A 360 -23.88 0.02 -1.67
CA ILE A 360 -22.50 -0.40 -1.39
C ILE A 360 -21.53 0.67 -1.82
N GLU A 361 -20.70 1.09 -0.87
CA GLU A 361 -19.59 1.99 -1.07
C GLU A 361 -18.27 1.32 -0.65
N GLY A 362 -17.16 1.69 -1.30
CA GLY A 362 -15.82 1.26 -0.93
C GLY A 362 -14.96 2.43 -0.44
N GLU A 363 -14.00 2.15 0.44
CA GLU A 363 -12.98 3.11 0.88
C GLU A 363 -13.61 4.40 1.46
N LEU A 364 -13.34 5.58 0.88
CA LEU A 364 -13.91 6.88 1.27
C LEU A 364 -15.25 7.21 0.59
N ARG A 365 -16.21 6.29 0.65
CA ARG A 365 -17.54 6.41 0.01
C ARG A 365 -17.54 6.36 -1.53
N ARG A 366 -16.59 5.66 -2.14
CA ARG A 366 -16.60 5.41 -3.59
C ARG A 366 -17.84 4.56 -3.93
N ARG A 367 -18.72 5.03 -4.81
CA ARG A 367 -20.00 4.36 -5.10
C ARG A 367 -19.77 3.14 -5.98
N LEU A 368 -20.02 1.93 -5.43
CA LEU A 368 -19.80 0.65 -6.12
C LEU A 368 -21.11 0.05 -6.64
N ALA A 369 -22.17 0.09 -5.84
CA ALA A 369 -23.50 -0.33 -6.25
C ALA A 369 -24.58 0.58 -5.67
N ASP A 370 -25.64 0.76 -6.45
CA ASP A 370 -26.84 1.45 -6.01
C ASP A 370 -27.69 0.56 -5.10
N GLY A 371 -28.74 1.12 -4.51
CA GLY A 371 -29.63 0.40 -3.59
C GLY A 371 -30.22 -0.86 -4.22
N VAL A 372 -29.61 -2.01 -3.94
CA VAL A 372 -30.05 -3.31 -4.42
C VAL A 372 -31.21 -3.77 -3.56
N LEU A 373 -32.41 -3.79 -4.15
CA LEU A 373 -33.62 -4.28 -3.50
C LEU A 373 -33.62 -5.81 -3.44
N VAL A 374 -33.83 -6.36 -2.25
CA VAL A 374 -33.99 -7.80 -1.99
C VAL A 374 -35.19 -8.00 -1.08
N ALA A 375 -36.17 -8.77 -1.55
CA ALA A 375 -37.38 -9.08 -0.79
C ALA A 375 -37.06 -9.95 0.44
N ALA A 376 -37.92 -9.88 1.46
CA ALA A 376 -37.80 -10.71 2.66
C ALA A 376 -37.73 -12.21 2.30
N GLY A 377 -36.80 -12.93 2.91
CA GLY A 377 -36.58 -14.36 2.70
C GLY A 377 -35.88 -14.71 1.37
N GLN A 378 -35.44 -13.71 0.59
CA GLN A 378 -34.66 -13.92 -0.64
C GLN A 378 -33.22 -13.46 -0.46
N THR A 379 -32.34 -13.99 -1.31
CA THR A 379 -30.97 -13.52 -1.44
C THR A 379 -30.67 -13.12 -2.88
N LYS A 380 -29.71 -12.19 -3.04
CA LYS A 380 -29.17 -11.79 -4.33
C LYS A 380 -27.67 -11.61 -4.21
N THR A 381 -26.92 -12.32 -5.03
CA THR A 381 -25.47 -12.11 -5.13
C THR A 381 -25.17 -11.07 -6.20
N ILE A 382 -24.35 -10.09 -5.85
CA ILE A 382 -23.72 -9.20 -6.82
C ILE A 382 -22.21 -9.39 -6.79
N GLU A 383 -21.57 -9.08 -7.92
CA GLU A 383 -20.13 -9.13 -8.07
C GLU A 383 -19.65 -7.77 -8.58
N LEU A 384 -18.51 -7.32 -8.08
CA LEU A 384 -17.91 -6.04 -8.42
C LEU A 384 -16.39 -6.09 -8.21
N LEU A 385 -15.65 -5.18 -8.84
CA LEU A 385 -14.22 -5.02 -8.62
C LEU A 385 -13.94 -3.80 -7.74
N VAL A 386 -13.11 -4.00 -6.72
CA VAL A 386 -12.63 -2.92 -5.83
C VAL A 386 -11.12 -2.85 -5.93
N ASN A 387 -10.61 -1.65 -6.20
CA ASN A 387 -9.18 -1.37 -6.14
C ASN A 387 -8.83 -0.71 -4.81
N THR A 388 -7.90 -1.32 -4.07
CA THR A 388 -7.25 -0.77 -2.88
C THR A 388 -5.87 -0.25 -3.22
N ARG A 389 -5.35 0.69 -2.42
CA ARG A 389 -4.03 1.30 -2.63
C ARG A 389 -3.32 1.62 -1.33
N THR A 390 -2.00 1.64 -1.38
CA THR A 390 -1.10 2.06 -0.29
C THR A 390 -0.20 3.21 -0.76
N PRO A 391 0.35 4.03 0.14
CA PRO A 391 1.29 5.08 -0.24
C PRO A 391 2.66 4.50 -0.65
N VAL A 392 2.88 3.19 -0.51
CA VAL A 392 4.17 2.56 -0.82
C VAL A 392 4.45 2.66 -2.31
N LEU A 393 5.66 3.11 -2.63
CA LEU A 393 6.23 3.11 -3.97
C LEU A 393 7.45 2.18 -3.97
N LEU A 394 7.91 1.82 -5.16
CA LEU A 394 9.19 1.15 -5.31
C LEU A 394 10.33 1.99 -4.71
N ASN A 395 11.40 1.32 -4.29
CA ASN A 395 12.66 1.96 -3.87
C ASN A 395 12.58 2.74 -2.56
N ASP A 396 11.86 2.19 -1.58
CA ASP A 396 11.66 2.79 -0.24
C ASP A 396 11.02 4.19 -0.30
N ARG A 397 10.34 4.51 -1.41
CA ARG A 397 9.62 5.77 -1.59
C ARG A 397 8.18 5.62 -1.09
N MET A 398 7.58 6.77 -0.77
CA MET A 398 6.17 6.83 -0.43
C MET A 398 5.54 8.05 -1.10
N VAL A 399 4.25 7.92 -1.43
CA VAL A 399 3.41 9.07 -1.77
C VAL A 399 3.38 10.00 -0.56
N ARG A 400 3.63 11.28 -0.78
CA ARG A 400 3.58 12.31 0.27
C ARG A 400 2.13 12.72 0.50
N LEU A 401 1.47 12.03 1.42
CA LEU A 401 0.09 12.26 1.82
C LEU A 401 -0.09 13.57 2.58
N LYS A 402 -1.26 14.19 2.44
CA LYS A 402 -1.69 15.34 3.26
C LYS A 402 -2.13 14.89 4.66
N GLU A 403 -2.19 15.83 5.59
CA GLU A 403 -2.61 15.54 6.98
C GLU A 403 -3.97 14.84 7.08
N ARG A 404 -4.95 15.25 6.27
CA ARG A 404 -6.27 14.59 6.21
C ARG A 404 -6.19 13.14 5.72
N GLU A 405 -5.32 12.85 4.75
CA GLU A 405 -5.06 11.51 4.20
C GLU A 405 -4.34 10.60 5.21
N LEU A 406 -3.82 11.16 6.30
CA LEU A 406 -3.24 10.42 7.43
C LEU A 406 -4.20 10.33 8.63
N THR A 407 -5.38 10.96 8.55
CA THR A 407 -6.34 11.06 9.64
C THR A 407 -7.75 10.69 9.18
N SER A 408 -8.58 11.66 8.81
CA SER A 408 -9.99 11.45 8.44
C SER A 408 -10.18 10.68 7.12
N GLU A 409 -9.13 10.58 6.31
CA GLU A 409 -9.13 9.94 4.98
C GLU A 409 -8.15 8.76 4.91
N ALA A 410 -7.65 8.28 6.06
CA ALA A 410 -6.62 7.23 6.13
C ALA A 410 -7.02 5.95 5.39
N ASN A 411 -8.30 5.56 5.42
CA ASN A 411 -8.81 4.38 4.74
C ASN A 411 -8.66 4.41 3.21
N ALA A 412 -8.28 5.54 2.59
CA ALA A 412 -7.98 5.58 1.16
C ALA A 412 -6.58 5.07 0.80
N TRP A 413 -5.74 4.83 1.80
CA TRP A 413 -4.30 4.59 1.66
C TRP A 413 -3.79 3.55 2.64
N ASP A 414 -4.67 2.86 3.37
CA ASP A 414 -4.30 1.84 4.35
C ASP A 414 -4.13 0.46 3.69
N SER A 415 -3.80 -0.56 4.48
CA SER A 415 -3.65 -1.94 3.97
C SER A 415 -4.96 -2.73 3.91
N ARG A 416 -6.12 -2.06 3.83
CA ARG A 416 -7.43 -2.70 3.98
C ARG A 416 -8.33 -2.43 2.79
N LEU A 417 -9.18 -3.40 2.49
CA LEU A 417 -10.40 -3.19 1.71
C LEU A 417 -11.52 -2.88 2.69
N THR A 418 -12.10 -1.69 2.60
CA THR A 418 -13.21 -1.28 3.47
C THR A 418 -14.50 -1.15 2.66
N LEU A 419 -15.50 -1.97 2.98
CA LEU A 419 -16.85 -1.84 2.40
C LEU A 419 -17.78 -1.18 3.39
N ARG A 420 -18.61 -0.27 2.91
CA ARG A 420 -19.71 0.36 3.65
C ARG A 420 -21.04 -0.03 3.04
N PHE A 421 -21.92 -0.56 3.88
CA PHE A 421 -23.28 -0.95 3.53
C PHE A 421 -24.25 0.11 4.06
N ALA A 422 -25.05 0.69 3.18
CA ALA A 422 -26.00 1.77 3.48
C ALA A 422 -27.38 1.50 2.84
N GLY A 423 -28.27 2.48 2.91
CA GLY A 423 -29.64 2.36 2.38
C GLY A 423 -30.66 1.97 3.45
N GLU A 424 -31.77 1.36 3.03
CA GLU A 424 -32.87 0.98 3.91
C GLU A 424 -32.67 -0.47 4.38
N ASN A 425 -32.43 -0.66 5.67
CA ASN A 425 -32.11 -1.96 6.29
C ASN A 425 -30.97 -2.71 5.56
N PRO A 426 -29.78 -2.10 5.36
CA PRO A 426 -28.65 -2.77 4.72
C PRO A 426 -28.42 -4.15 5.34
N SER A 427 -28.45 -5.19 4.51
CA SER A 427 -28.41 -6.58 4.96
C SER A 427 -27.48 -7.42 4.08
N VAL A 428 -26.50 -8.06 4.71
CA VAL A 428 -25.46 -8.84 4.03
C VAL A 428 -25.37 -10.22 4.68
N ALA A 429 -25.50 -11.26 3.86
CA ALA A 429 -25.36 -12.65 4.27
C ALA A 429 -23.91 -13.14 4.16
N LYS A 430 -23.29 -12.94 2.99
CA LYS A 430 -21.93 -13.44 2.72
C LYS A 430 -21.09 -12.41 1.98
N LEU A 431 -19.79 -12.45 2.24
CA LEU A 431 -18.79 -11.65 1.55
C LEU A 431 -17.61 -12.53 1.14
N GLU A 432 -17.30 -12.53 -0.15
CA GLU A 432 -16.07 -13.13 -0.66
C GLU A 432 -15.20 -12.06 -1.29
N VAL A 433 -13.93 -12.01 -0.91
CA VAL A 433 -12.90 -11.15 -1.49
C VAL A 433 -11.86 -12.06 -2.12
N LEU A 434 -11.82 -12.05 -3.46
CA LEU A 434 -10.94 -12.86 -4.28
C LEU A 434 -9.91 -11.95 -4.96
N PRO A 435 -8.65 -12.38 -5.09
CA PRO A 435 -7.65 -11.62 -5.81
C PRO A 435 -8.01 -11.54 -7.30
N ALA A 436 -7.88 -10.35 -7.89
CA ALA A 436 -8.12 -10.12 -9.31
C ALA A 436 -6.97 -9.34 -9.98
N PRO A 437 -5.71 -9.77 -9.81
CA PRO A 437 -4.53 -9.00 -10.25
C PRO A 437 -4.49 -8.76 -11.76
N GLU A 438 -5.22 -9.55 -12.55
CA GLU A 438 -5.29 -9.44 -14.01
C GLU A 438 -6.38 -8.48 -14.51
N ALA A 439 -7.37 -8.12 -13.69
CA ALA A 439 -8.51 -7.31 -14.14
C ALA A 439 -8.07 -5.93 -14.64
N PRO A 440 -8.44 -5.49 -15.87
CA PRO A 440 -8.12 -4.15 -16.38
C PRO A 440 -8.59 -3.05 -15.42
N THR A 441 -7.86 -1.94 -15.40
CA THR A 441 -8.09 -0.85 -14.46
C THR A 441 -8.22 0.50 -15.16
N LEU A 442 -9.26 1.23 -14.80
CA LEU A 442 -9.39 2.65 -15.07
C LEU A 442 -8.84 3.45 -13.88
N PHE A 443 -7.68 4.06 -14.06
CA PHE A 443 -7.09 4.97 -13.10
C PHE A 443 -7.63 6.40 -13.31
N LEU A 444 -7.93 7.09 -12.21
CA LEU A 444 -8.32 8.50 -12.23
C LEU A 444 -7.26 9.34 -11.51
N LEU A 445 -6.83 10.44 -12.14
CA LEU A 445 -6.04 11.50 -11.52
C LEU A 445 -6.74 12.84 -11.67
N GLY A 446 -6.77 13.62 -10.60
CA GLY A 446 -7.35 14.95 -10.63
C GLY A 446 -7.45 15.63 -9.28
N ASP A 447 -8.29 16.65 -9.22
CA ASP A 447 -8.52 17.50 -8.05
C ASP A 447 -9.76 17.07 -7.22
N SER A 448 -10.28 17.98 -6.38
CA SER A 448 -11.46 17.74 -5.52
C SER A 448 -12.73 17.40 -6.30
N THR A 449 -12.82 17.79 -7.57
CA THR A 449 -13.97 17.48 -8.42
C THR A 449 -13.92 16.07 -9.01
N VAL A 450 -12.83 15.34 -8.77
CA VAL A 450 -12.64 13.91 -9.12
C VAL A 450 -12.47 13.03 -7.88
N ALA A 451 -11.86 13.53 -6.81
CA ALA A 451 -11.46 12.77 -5.61
C ALA A 451 -12.63 12.14 -4.85
N ASP A 452 -12.39 10.98 -4.21
CA ASP A 452 -13.34 10.40 -3.26
C ASP A 452 -13.51 11.36 -2.05
N GLN A 453 -14.75 11.74 -1.71
CA GLN A 453 -15.05 12.67 -0.62
C GLN A 453 -15.52 11.91 0.62
N PRO A 454 -14.86 12.09 1.79
CA PRO A 454 -15.10 11.25 2.97
C PRO A 454 -16.46 11.47 3.62
N SER A 455 -17.12 12.61 3.37
CA SER A 455 -18.37 12.97 4.06
C SER A 455 -19.39 13.65 3.15
N ALA A 456 -20.65 13.28 3.32
CA ALA A 456 -21.77 13.94 2.68
C ALA A 456 -21.95 15.36 3.26
N PRO A 457 -22.51 16.31 2.49
CA PRO A 457 -23.04 16.15 1.14
C PRO A 457 -21.98 16.19 0.03
N TRP A 458 -20.70 16.47 0.32
CA TRP A 458 -19.66 16.63 -0.70
C TRP A 458 -19.47 15.34 -1.51
N ALA A 459 -19.43 15.47 -2.83
CA ALA A 459 -19.16 14.37 -3.75
C ALA A 459 -18.55 14.87 -5.07
N SER A 460 -17.99 13.94 -5.82
CA SER A 460 -17.26 14.21 -7.07
C SER A 460 -17.63 13.22 -8.17
N TRP A 461 -17.40 13.55 -9.44
CA TRP A 461 -17.78 12.63 -10.53
C TRP A 461 -16.96 11.34 -10.52
N GLY A 462 -15.67 11.42 -10.14
CA GLY A 462 -14.79 10.25 -10.07
C GLY A 462 -15.21 9.28 -8.97
N GLN A 463 -15.73 9.78 -7.85
CA GLN A 463 -16.30 8.97 -6.76
C GLN A 463 -17.54 8.17 -7.19
N LYS A 464 -18.31 8.70 -8.14
CA LYS A 464 -19.56 8.11 -8.63
C LYS A 464 -19.38 7.20 -9.84
N LEU A 465 -18.30 7.35 -10.59
CA LEU A 465 -18.03 6.61 -11.81
C LEU A 465 -18.08 5.07 -11.69
N PRO A 466 -17.58 4.42 -10.61
CA PRO A 466 -17.42 2.98 -10.57
C PRO A 466 -18.73 2.19 -10.67
N ARG A 467 -19.84 2.74 -10.17
CA ARG A 467 -21.18 2.10 -10.25
C ARG A 467 -21.64 1.78 -11.68
N TYR A 468 -21.06 2.45 -12.67
CA TYR A 468 -21.43 2.29 -14.07
C TYR A 468 -20.69 1.13 -14.74
N PHE A 469 -19.69 0.53 -14.10
CA PHE A 469 -18.92 -0.57 -14.66
C PHE A 469 -19.41 -1.94 -14.18
N ASP A 470 -19.22 -2.95 -15.02
CA ASP A 470 -19.43 -4.34 -14.66
C ASP A 470 -18.31 -4.86 -13.74
N SER A 471 -18.31 -6.17 -13.46
CA SER A 471 -17.29 -6.81 -12.60
C SER A 471 -16.01 -7.18 -13.36
N GLU A 472 -15.74 -6.60 -14.53
CA GLU A 472 -14.56 -6.89 -15.35
C GLU A 472 -13.57 -5.72 -15.45
N VAL A 473 -13.98 -4.49 -15.10
CA VAL A 473 -13.07 -3.32 -14.98
C VAL A 473 -13.07 -2.75 -13.56
N ALA A 474 -11.89 -2.60 -12.96
CA ALA A 474 -11.72 -1.90 -11.70
C ALA A 474 -11.55 -0.39 -11.91
N VAL A 475 -12.04 0.43 -10.97
CA VAL A 475 -11.78 1.88 -10.97
C VAL A 475 -10.92 2.28 -9.77
N ALA A 476 -9.74 2.83 -10.06
CA ALA A 476 -8.74 3.26 -9.08
C ALA A 476 -8.68 4.80 -9.03
N ASN A 477 -9.39 5.41 -8.09
CA ASN A 477 -9.48 6.87 -8.01
C ASN A 477 -8.36 7.50 -7.17
N HIS A 478 -7.24 7.88 -7.81
CA HIS A 478 -6.09 8.51 -7.15
C HIS A 478 -6.20 10.04 -7.06
N ALA A 479 -7.31 10.65 -7.49
CA ALA A 479 -7.49 12.10 -7.38
C ALA A 479 -7.52 12.59 -5.93
N GLU A 480 -7.19 13.87 -5.72
CA GLU A 480 -7.09 14.42 -4.37
C GLU A 480 -7.49 15.90 -4.28
N SER A 481 -8.14 16.27 -3.17
CA SER A 481 -8.70 17.61 -3.00
C SER A 481 -7.64 18.72 -3.04
N GLY A 482 -7.84 19.77 -3.84
CA GLY A 482 -6.87 20.87 -3.95
C GLY A 482 -5.55 20.52 -4.66
N GLU A 483 -5.47 19.36 -5.32
CA GLU A 483 -4.27 18.95 -6.07
C GLU A 483 -4.13 19.75 -7.39
N THR A 484 -2.88 20.00 -7.78
CA THR A 484 -2.47 20.47 -9.12
C THR A 484 -1.67 19.35 -9.79
N ILE A 485 -1.50 19.37 -11.12
CA ILE A 485 -0.69 18.32 -11.77
C ILE A 485 0.77 18.34 -11.28
N ALA A 486 1.32 19.53 -11.05
CA ALA A 486 2.67 19.70 -10.50
C ALA A 486 2.79 19.13 -9.08
N ALA A 487 1.76 19.31 -8.24
CA ALA A 487 1.73 18.75 -6.90
C ALA A 487 1.61 17.22 -6.93
N ALA A 488 0.78 16.67 -7.81
CA ALA A 488 0.63 15.23 -8.01
C ALA A 488 1.96 14.56 -8.41
N TRP A 489 2.74 15.19 -9.29
CA TRP A 489 4.11 14.75 -9.60
C TRP A 489 5.03 14.84 -8.37
N SER A 490 5.14 16.02 -7.78
CA SER A 490 6.10 16.24 -6.69
C SER A 490 5.82 15.37 -5.46
N ARG A 491 4.56 14.97 -5.23
CA ARG A 491 4.14 14.12 -4.11
C ARG A 491 4.14 12.63 -4.44
N GLY A 492 4.52 12.24 -5.67
CA GLY A 492 4.62 10.83 -6.07
C GLY A 492 3.29 10.17 -6.41
N ARG A 493 2.20 10.93 -6.60
CA ARG A 493 0.88 10.40 -6.95
C ARG A 493 0.81 9.97 -8.42
N CYS A 494 1.45 10.75 -9.31
CA CYS A 494 1.68 10.31 -10.69
C CYS A 494 2.54 9.05 -10.72
N ASP A 495 3.65 9.04 -9.96
CA ASP A 495 4.52 7.87 -9.85
C ASP A 495 3.74 6.63 -9.39
N LYS A 496 2.84 6.79 -8.41
CA LYS A 496 2.00 5.69 -7.91
C LYS A 496 1.17 5.04 -8.99
N VAL A 497 0.42 5.85 -9.74
CA VAL A 497 -0.41 5.36 -10.85
C VAL A 497 0.46 4.69 -11.91
N LEU A 498 1.56 5.34 -12.31
CA LEU A 498 2.47 4.83 -13.33
C LEU A 498 3.16 3.51 -12.91
N GLU A 499 3.45 3.30 -11.63
CA GLU A 499 4.00 2.03 -11.12
C GLU A 499 2.94 0.89 -11.12
N CYS A 500 1.65 1.23 -11.07
CA CYS A 500 0.53 0.28 -11.06
C CYS A 500 -0.05 -0.03 -12.46
N LEU A 501 0.18 0.83 -13.46
CA LEU A 501 -0.34 0.64 -14.81
C LEU A 501 0.20 -0.64 -15.47
N ARG A 502 -0.69 -1.32 -16.18
CA ARG A 502 -0.39 -2.45 -17.06
C ARG A 502 -0.85 -2.16 -18.49
N PRO A 503 -0.30 -2.87 -19.49
CA PRO A 503 -0.81 -2.79 -20.85
C PRO A 503 -2.31 -3.07 -20.90
N GLY A 504 -3.07 -2.22 -21.60
CA GLY A 504 -4.53 -2.31 -21.69
C GLY A 504 -5.31 -1.53 -20.63
N ASP A 505 -4.66 -0.99 -19.59
CA ASP A 505 -5.30 -0.09 -18.62
C ASP A 505 -5.62 1.28 -19.24
N TRP A 506 -6.47 2.07 -18.56
CA TRP A 506 -6.77 3.46 -18.92
C TRP A 506 -6.36 4.42 -17.81
N LEU A 507 -5.93 5.63 -18.18
CA LEU A 507 -5.70 6.73 -17.24
C LEU A 507 -6.49 7.97 -17.65
N MET A 508 -7.55 8.29 -16.90
CA MET A 508 -8.29 9.55 -17.03
C MET A 508 -7.68 10.65 -16.17
N VAL A 509 -7.36 11.78 -16.78
CA VAL A 509 -6.68 12.91 -16.13
C VAL A 509 -7.51 14.18 -16.23
N GLN A 510 -7.89 14.76 -15.08
CA GLN A 510 -8.59 16.05 -15.00
C GLN A 510 -7.93 16.98 -13.98
N PHE A 511 -7.23 18.00 -14.47
CA PHE A 511 -6.67 19.11 -13.67
C PHE A 511 -7.03 20.46 -14.29
N GLY A 512 -6.84 21.55 -13.55
CA GLY A 512 -7.10 22.91 -14.02
C GLY A 512 -7.61 23.86 -12.93
N HIS A 513 -8.56 23.42 -12.08
CA HIS A 513 -9.18 24.29 -11.07
C HIS A 513 -8.19 24.91 -10.09
N ASN A 514 -7.17 24.15 -9.68
CA ASN A 514 -6.15 24.60 -8.75
C ASN A 514 -4.92 25.15 -9.47
N ASP A 515 -4.58 24.59 -10.64
CA ASP A 515 -3.45 25.01 -11.45
C ASP A 515 -3.59 26.48 -11.85
N MET A 516 -4.80 26.90 -12.24
CA MET A 516 -5.12 28.27 -12.62
C MET A 516 -4.96 29.31 -11.50
N LYS A 517 -4.83 28.88 -10.24
CA LYS A 517 -4.64 29.80 -9.11
C LYS A 517 -3.19 30.30 -9.02
N SER A 518 -2.25 29.65 -9.71
CA SER A 518 -0.87 30.12 -9.79
C SER A 518 -0.78 31.44 -10.54
N LYS A 519 -0.06 32.40 -9.97
CA LYS A 519 0.24 33.71 -10.60
C LYS A 519 1.59 33.73 -11.31
N ALA A 520 2.29 32.61 -11.38
CA ALA A 520 3.56 32.52 -12.09
C ALA A 520 3.35 32.75 -13.60
N ALA A 521 4.23 33.52 -14.24
CA ALA A 521 4.12 33.84 -15.66
C ALA A 521 4.16 32.61 -16.57
N ASP A 522 4.77 31.51 -16.11
CA ASP A 522 4.91 30.25 -16.83
C ASP A 522 3.96 29.14 -16.32
N ALA A 523 2.94 29.49 -15.54
CA ALA A 523 2.02 28.50 -14.93
C ALA A 523 1.35 27.60 -15.97
N LEU A 524 0.83 28.18 -17.07
CA LEU A 524 0.16 27.43 -18.13
C LEU A 524 1.13 26.52 -18.91
N GLU A 525 2.36 26.99 -19.13
CA GLU A 525 3.39 26.20 -19.81
C GLU A 525 3.83 25.00 -18.95
N ARG A 526 4.02 25.20 -17.64
CA ARG A 526 4.31 24.10 -16.71
C ARG A 526 3.18 23.07 -16.67
N TYR A 527 1.93 23.53 -16.58
CA TYR A 527 0.74 22.66 -16.66
C TYR A 527 0.75 21.81 -17.93
N ARG A 528 1.06 22.41 -19.08
CA ARG A 528 1.17 21.72 -20.36
C ARG A 528 2.29 20.66 -20.36
N ILE A 529 3.48 21.02 -19.88
CA ILE A 529 4.64 20.12 -19.78
C ILE A 529 4.31 18.91 -18.88
N ASP A 530 3.72 19.15 -17.71
CA ASP A 530 3.43 18.10 -16.73
C ASP A 530 2.34 17.14 -17.23
N LEU A 531 1.31 17.64 -17.91
CA LEU A 531 0.29 16.80 -18.57
C LEU A 531 0.90 15.98 -19.71
N ARG A 532 1.71 16.61 -20.56
CA ARG A 532 2.38 15.93 -21.68
C ARG A 532 3.27 14.80 -21.17
N ARG A 533 4.04 15.04 -20.10
CA ARG A 533 4.86 14.01 -19.46
C ARG A 533 4.01 12.82 -19.04
N LEU A 534 2.89 13.05 -18.35
CA LEU A 534 2.01 11.98 -17.88
C LEU A 534 1.42 11.18 -19.04
N ILE A 535 1.02 11.84 -20.13
CA ILE A 535 0.54 11.19 -21.35
C ILE A 535 1.60 10.24 -21.93
N LEU A 536 2.82 10.74 -22.12
CA LEU A 536 3.91 9.97 -22.72
C LEU A 536 4.30 8.77 -21.85
N GLU A 537 4.45 8.97 -20.54
CA GLU A 537 4.78 7.90 -19.59
C GLU A 537 3.67 6.84 -19.49
N THR A 538 2.40 7.23 -19.70
CA THR A 538 1.27 6.29 -19.77
C THR A 538 1.33 5.44 -21.03
N LYS A 539 1.57 6.06 -22.19
CA LYS A 539 1.72 5.34 -23.48
C LYS A 539 2.89 4.36 -23.45
N GLU A 540 4.01 4.76 -22.85
CA GLU A 540 5.20 3.90 -22.71
C GLU A 540 4.91 2.60 -21.94
N ARG A 541 3.92 2.61 -21.04
CA ARG A 541 3.48 1.44 -20.26
C ARG A 541 2.38 0.62 -20.96
N GLY A 542 2.01 0.98 -22.18
CA GLY A 542 0.97 0.31 -22.96
C GLY A 542 -0.46 0.62 -22.49
N ALA A 543 -0.64 1.64 -21.66
CA ALA A 543 -1.95 2.09 -21.20
C ALA A 543 -2.48 3.24 -22.06
N THR A 544 -3.80 3.45 -22.06
CA THR A 544 -4.49 4.47 -22.84
C THR A 544 -4.70 5.75 -22.00
N PRO A 545 -3.97 6.85 -22.26
CA PRO A 545 -4.25 8.13 -21.62
C PRO A 545 -5.52 8.78 -22.19
N VAL A 546 -6.35 9.32 -21.30
CA VAL A 546 -7.58 10.02 -21.62
C VAL A 546 -7.59 11.35 -20.87
N LEU A 547 -7.70 12.44 -21.62
CA LEU A 547 -7.82 13.77 -21.02
C LEU A 547 -9.30 14.09 -20.77
N VAL A 548 -9.60 14.63 -19.60
CA VAL A 548 -10.94 15.12 -19.24
C VAL A 548 -10.81 16.59 -18.87
N THR A 549 -11.46 17.49 -19.61
CA THR A 549 -11.40 18.93 -19.27
C THR A 549 -12.11 19.19 -17.95
N SER A 550 -11.54 20.04 -17.09
CA SER A 550 -12.18 20.44 -15.84
C SER A 550 -13.59 21.01 -16.10
N MET A 551 -14.59 20.47 -15.39
CA MET A 551 -15.98 20.92 -15.48
C MET A 551 -16.14 22.41 -15.11
N GLU A 552 -17.21 23.05 -15.57
CA GLU A 552 -17.43 24.48 -15.29
C GLU A 552 -17.80 24.78 -13.83
N ARG A 553 -17.39 25.94 -13.31
CA ARG A 553 -17.93 26.42 -12.03
C ARG A 553 -19.39 26.81 -12.18
N LYS A 554 -20.09 27.03 -11.06
CA LYS A 554 -21.50 27.49 -11.06
C LYS A 554 -21.70 28.78 -11.88
N SER A 555 -20.77 29.72 -11.82
CA SER A 555 -20.78 30.95 -12.62
C SER A 555 -20.41 30.74 -14.10
N GLY A 556 -19.95 29.54 -14.46
CA GLY A 556 -19.58 29.07 -15.80
C GLY A 556 -20.71 29.08 -16.83
N VAL A 557 -21.95 29.24 -16.36
CA VAL A 557 -23.15 29.39 -17.21
C VAL A 557 -23.09 30.70 -18.00
N GLU A 558 -22.64 31.77 -17.34
CA GLU A 558 -22.66 33.16 -17.83
C GLU A 558 -21.31 33.60 -18.41
N GLN A 559 -20.19 33.09 -17.87
CA GLN A 559 -18.84 33.48 -18.27
C GLN A 559 -17.85 32.33 -18.10
N ASP A 560 -16.73 32.36 -18.81
CA ASP A 560 -15.66 31.38 -18.61
C ASP A 560 -15.01 31.52 -17.23
N THR A 561 -14.78 30.39 -16.56
CA THR A 561 -14.22 30.39 -15.19
C THR A 561 -12.87 29.70 -15.06
N LEU A 562 -12.34 29.14 -16.15
CA LEU A 562 -11.13 28.32 -16.15
C LEU A 562 -10.05 28.84 -17.10
N GLY A 563 -10.32 29.91 -17.86
CA GLY A 563 -9.33 30.56 -18.72
C GLY A 563 -8.82 29.61 -19.81
N GLU A 564 -7.52 29.63 -20.07
CA GLU A 564 -6.92 28.86 -21.17
C GLU A 564 -6.67 27.37 -20.84
N TYR A 565 -6.95 26.92 -19.61
CA TYR A 565 -6.64 25.55 -19.18
C TYR A 565 -7.44 24.47 -19.93
N PRO A 566 -8.78 24.58 -20.11
CA PRO A 566 -9.52 23.63 -20.94
C PRO A 566 -9.05 23.62 -22.39
N GLN A 567 -8.70 24.79 -22.95
CA GLN A 567 -8.20 24.87 -24.32
C GLN A 567 -6.82 24.23 -24.46
N THR A 568 -5.92 24.46 -23.50
CA THR A 568 -4.59 23.82 -23.47
C THR A 568 -4.70 22.30 -23.46
N MET A 569 -5.67 21.75 -22.72
CA MET A 569 -5.92 20.31 -22.71
C MET A 569 -6.51 19.79 -24.03
N ARG A 570 -7.39 20.56 -24.70
CA ARG A 570 -7.86 20.25 -26.07
C ARG A 570 -6.70 20.21 -27.07
N ASP A 571 -5.82 21.21 -27.00
CA ASP A 571 -4.68 21.33 -27.91
C ASP A 571 -3.69 20.19 -27.69
N LEU A 572 -3.44 19.81 -26.43
CA LEU A 572 -2.61 18.63 -26.10
C LEU A 572 -3.24 17.33 -26.61
N ALA A 573 -4.56 17.18 -26.49
CA ALA A 573 -5.24 15.98 -26.98
C ALA A 573 -5.01 15.78 -28.49
N VAL A 574 -5.06 16.85 -29.27
CA VAL A 574 -4.78 16.83 -30.70
C VAL A 574 -3.30 16.56 -30.98
N GLN A 575 -2.39 17.25 -30.27
CA GLN A 575 -0.95 17.13 -30.53
C GLN A 575 -0.37 15.77 -30.20
N GLU A 576 -0.81 15.18 -29.09
CA GLU A 576 -0.32 13.89 -28.62
C GLU A 576 -1.17 12.72 -29.12
N ASP A 577 -2.21 12.98 -29.92
CA ASP A 577 -3.16 11.99 -30.43
C ASP A 577 -3.71 11.12 -29.28
N VAL A 578 -4.49 11.74 -28.41
CA VAL A 578 -5.15 11.09 -27.27
C VAL A 578 -6.62 11.48 -27.17
N VAL A 579 -7.42 10.60 -26.58
CA VAL A 579 -8.85 10.83 -26.40
C VAL A 579 -9.08 11.98 -25.42
N LEU A 580 -10.01 12.87 -25.76
CA LEU A 580 -10.50 13.94 -24.90
C LEU A 580 -12.00 13.79 -24.62
N ILE A 581 -12.38 13.72 -23.35
CA ILE A 581 -13.77 13.94 -22.90
C ILE A 581 -13.90 15.41 -22.48
N ASP A 582 -14.62 16.22 -23.27
CA ASP A 582 -14.78 17.65 -23.00
C ASP A 582 -15.88 17.91 -21.97
N LEU A 583 -15.62 17.54 -20.71
CA LEU A 583 -16.56 17.72 -19.61
C LEU A 583 -16.80 19.20 -19.30
N HIS A 584 -15.86 20.10 -19.58
CA HIS A 584 -16.06 21.54 -19.53
C HIS A 584 -17.24 21.99 -20.41
N ALA A 585 -17.25 21.61 -21.69
CA ALA A 585 -18.35 21.95 -22.60
C ALA A 585 -19.67 21.26 -22.20
N ARG A 586 -19.63 19.97 -21.83
CA ARG A 586 -20.82 19.19 -21.43
C ARG A 586 -21.46 19.73 -20.15
N SER A 587 -20.66 20.03 -19.14
CA SER A 587 -21.14 20.59 -17.87
C SER A 587 -21.79 21.96 -18.07
N ARG A 588 -21.21 22.85 -18.89
CA ARG A 588 -21.85 24.13 -19.24
C ARG A 588 -23.24 23.94 -19.85
N GLN A 589 -23.41 22.98 -20.76
CA GLN A 589 -24.72 22.66 -21.36
C GLN A 589 -25.69 22.08 -20.33
N LEU A 590 -25.20 21.16 -19.48
CA LEU A 590 -25.97 20.59 -18.38
C LEU A 590 -26.51 21.67 -17.44
N TYR A 591 -25.63 22.57 -16.99
CA TYR A 591 -25.98 23.64 -16.05
C TYR A 591 -26.99 24.62 -16.64
N ARG A 592 -26.88 24.95 -17.94
CA ARG A 592 -27.89 25.75 -18.65
C ARG A 592 -29.25 25.08 -18.67
N ARG A 593 -29.31 23.76 -18.90
CA ARG A 593 -30.57 23.00 -18.90
C ARG A 593 -31.20 22.92 -17.51
N LEU A 594 -30.38 22.81 -16.47
CA LEU A 594 -30.85 22.77 -15.08
C LEU A 594 -31.52 24.07 -14.62
N GLY A 595 -31.11 25.22 -15.18
CA GLY A 595 -31.69 26.53 -14.87
C GLY A 595 -31.75 26.79 -13.35
N GLY A 596 -32.94 27.07 -12.84
CA GLY A 596 -33.16 27.36 -11.41
C GLY A 596 -32.77 26.24 -10.44
N ARG A 597 -32.68 24.98 -10.91
CA ARG A 597 -32.29 23.83 -10.06
C ARG A 597 -30.79 23.76 -9.81
N LEU A 598 -29.97 24.42 -10.63
CA LEU A 598 -28.50 24.34 -10.56
C LEU A 598 -27.95 24.60 -9.16
N GLY A 599 -28.50 25.60 -8.46
CA GLY A 599 -28.03 25.98 -7.15
C GLY A 599 -28.15 24.88 -6.09
N SER A 600 -29.09 23.94 -6.25
CA SER A 600 -29.32 22.83 -5.31
C SER A 600 -28.31 21.70 -5.43
N LEU A 601 -27.53 21.65 -6.52
CA LEU A 601 -26.55 20.59 -6.79
C LEU A 601 -25.12 20.96 -6.36
N PHE A 602 -24.90 22.23 -6.02
CA PHE A 602 -23.60 22.77 -5.64
C PHE A 602 -23.56 23.02 -4.12
N GLN A 603 -22.44 22.67 -3.49
CA GLN A 603 -22.14 23.04 -2.10
C GLN A 603 -21.48 24.43 -2.02
N ASP A 604 -20.70 24.79 -3.05
CA ASP A 604 -20.13 26.12 -3.20
C ASP A 604 -20.08 26.53 -4.70
N GLY A 605 -19.16 27.42 -5.09
CA GLY A 605 -19.04 27.82 -6.49
C GLY A 605 -18.45 26.74 -7.42
N THR A 606 -17.88 25.67 -6.90
CA THR A 606 -17.10 24.65 -7.62
C THR A 606 -17.53 23.22 -7.29
N HIS A 607 -17.79 22.89 -6.03
CA HIS A 607 -18.00 21.52 -5.58
C HIS A 607 -19.48 21.15 -5.54
N HIS A 608 -19.76 19.87 -5.78
CA HIS A 608 -21.11 19.32 -5.91
C HIS A 608 -21.52 18.52 -4.69
N ASN A 609 -22.84 18.31 -4.56
CA ASN A 609 -23.35 17.21 -3.74
C ASN A 609 -23.42 15.89 -4.52
N ASP A 610 -23.85 14.82 -3.85
CA ASP A 610 -24.06 13.50 -4.46
C ASP A 610 -24.83 13.57 -5.78
N ALA A 611 -25.98 14.27 -5.83
CA ALA A 611 -26.78 14.38 -7.05
C ALA A 611 -26.07 15.14 -8.17
N GLY A 612 -25.38 16.25 -7.87
CA GLY A 612 -24.60 16.98 -8.86
C GLY A 612 -23.42 16.17 -9.41
N ALA A 613 -22.75 15.43 -8.54
CA ALA A 613 -21.66 14.54 -8.89
C ALA A 613 -22.12 13.38 -9.78
N ASP A 614 -23.29 12.80 -9.51
CA ASP A 614 -23.91 11.76 -10.33
C ASP A 614 -24.19 12.23 -11.76
N MET A 615 -24.70 13.47 -11.92
CA MET A 615 -24.97 14.05 -13.24
C MET A 615 -23.69 14.35 -14.02
N LEU A 616 -22.61 14.76 -13.34
CA LEU A 616 -21.30 14.94 -13.98
C LEU A 616 -20.67 13.59 -14.36
N ALA A 617 -20.79 12.57 -13.51
CA ALA A 617 -20.34 11.22 -13.83
C ALA A 617 -21.07 10.69 -15.07
N ALA A 618 -22.38 10.89 -15.18
CA ALA A 618 -23.14 10.54 -16.38
C ALA A 618 -22.61 11.24 -17.64
N CYS A 619 -22.23 12.53 -17.56
CA CYS A 619 -21.61 13.24 -18.69
C CYS A 619 -20.27 12.63 -19.12
N VAL A 620 -19.48 12.13 -18.15
CA VAL A 620 -18.22 11.42 -18.44
C VAL A 620 -18.52 10.06 -19.08
N VAL A 621 -19.49 9.31 -18.57
CA VAL A 621 -19.93 8.02 -19.13
C VAL A 621 -20.41 8.17 -20.58
N ASP A 622 -21.16 9.23 -20.90
CA ASP A 622 -21.52 9.52 -22.29
C ASP A 622 -20.28 9.78 -23.16
N GLY A 623 -19.27 10.48 -22.62
CA GLY A 623 -17.98 10.63 -23.28
C GLY A 623 -17.24 9.32 -23.51
N ILE A 624 -17.31 8.38 -22.55
CA ILE A 624 -16.75 7.02 -22.68
C ILE A 624 -17.45 6.28 -23.82
N ARG A 625 -18.79 6.25 -23.82
CA ARG A 625 -19.59 5.59 -24.87
C ARG A 625 -19.26 6.10 -26.27
N GLU A 626 -19.04 7.40 -26.40
CA GLU A 626 -18.75 8.02 -27.69
C GLU A 626 -17.32 7.80 -28.19
N LYS A 627 -16.33 7.69 -27.29
CA LYS A 627 -14.91 7.82 -27.65
C LYS A 627 -14.00 6.68 -27.23
N LEU A 628 -14.47 5.78 -26.37
CA LEU A 628 -13.68 4.69 -25.78
C LEU A 628 -14.48 3.38 -25.88
N PRO A 629 -14.64 2.80 -27.09
CA PRO A 629 -15.50 1.64 -27.30
C PRO A 629 -15.09 0.44 -26.45
N ASP A 630 -13.79 0.21 -26.25
CA ASP A 630 -13.29 -0.90 -25.44
C ASP A 630 -13.67 -0.74 -23.96
N LEU A 631 -13.56 0.47 -23.41
CA LEU A 631 -14.00 0.76 -22.04
C LEU A 631 -15.54 0.79 -21.94
N ALA A 632 -16.22 1.26 -22.97
CA ALA A 632 -17.68 1.34 -23.02
C ALA A 632 -18.35 -0.05 -23.04
N ALA A 633 -17.66 -1.07 -23.53
CA ALA A 633 -18.11 -2.46 -23.49
C ALA A 633 -18.33 -2.99 -22.07
N HIS A 634 -17.70 -2.36 -21.07
CA HIS A 634 -17.80 -2.70 -19.65
C HIS A 634 -18.82 -1.85 -18.90
N LEU A 635 -19.58 -0.98 -19.57
CA LEU A 635 -20.61 -0.19 -18.92
C LEU A 635 -21.87 -1.03 -18.70
N THR A 636 -22.38 -1.05 -17.48
CA THR A 636 -23.68 -1.65 -17.16
C THR A 636 -24.82 -0.80 -17.74
N PRO A 637 -26.01 -1.39 -17.96
CA PRO A 637 -27.20 -0.65 -18.35
C PRO A 637 -27.80 0.18 -17.19
N ALA A 638 -26.98 0.59 -16.21
CA ALA A 638 -27.41 1.39 -15.06
C ALA A 638 -28.31 2.56 -15.51
N GLU A 639 -29.43 2.74 -14.81
CA GLU A 639 -30.41 3.74 -15.19
C GLU A 639 -29.75 5.13 -15.25
N PRO A 640 -30.00 5.91 -16.32
CA PRO A 640 -29.50 7.28 -16.41
C PRO A 640 -29.99 8.07 -15.20
N VAL A 641 -29.10 8.83 -14.57
CA VAL A 641 -29.48 9.79 -13.54
C VAL A 641 -30.26 10.91 -14.23
N ALA A 642 -31.59 10.92 -14.05
CA ALA A 642 -32.45 11.89 -14.71
C ALA A 642 -32.12 13.32 -14.23
N PRO A 643 -31.94 14.29 -15.14
CA PRO A 643 -31.53 15.65 -14.79
C PRO A 643 -32.54 16.45 -13.99
#